data_AF-A0A2M8P256-F1
#
_entry.id   AF-A0A2M8P256-F1
#
_cell.length_a   1.000
_cell.length_b   1.000
_cell.length_c   1.000
_cell.angle_alpha   90.00
_cell.angle_beta   90.00
_cell.angle_gamma   90.00
#
_symmetry.space_group_name_H-M   'P 1'
#
loop_
_entity.id
_entity.type
_entity.pdbx_description
1 polymer ?
#
loop_
_entity_poly.entity_id
_entity_poly.type
_entity_poly.pdbx_seq_one_letter_code
_entity_poly.pdbx_strand_id
1 'polypeptide(L)'
;MIFPQIYQINEQRYSTFSFRHEREFPYTPYYTAVTIIHMRILILLLTILFLGLLAWDVYPGLRGGGGWQWAYELPTTWDGVWILAVLLAMYIVSIGIFRRVKAGAISTLIWTIIITTILGVAVVGVRGDAGFLLFTRTVSPVQTGASTIAVDFMARAGSPYILQHWTTVMREALPANIIHFTTSPPGQALIHLAVADITQSFTDLSMLLRPYQCSNHTIMRYTAGEINAVGIIGMLMPLWMAFGAIPFFGVANMLLNDRKIALRLLQWYPLIPTMLLFLPTWNSLYPPLCLLAFWGLFHAVKADGWRLALWGIFAGLVMSFTTFLNFAVLPIILFFGCFTLGYAVIIQHQFWRAVTLGGWFALGLSVIWVIFWRVSGLTPLDIFAVTLDAHKDLVQRDYLQWLILHPYDTFIFIGLPIIGLFFWAIWHMLVKNRSGWTIHHVLITSLFITVMMVNLSGIVQGENARILSFYAPFVLLAGGVMHIDQKRTWDLPLIGAQSLSVLIMASVLSVVPLDLNPQPTAPRTDFYSMTDLNWSPINAQFSSMQYRGNFTLVGHRFIPDPSQNNITIEFQWRGGDQIERPYQFEITAYAENDVDGRIISEPFRWYAQFEQYLPTCWKNGETVLDIQVIPLPQVNDRVVWRLELRAIDERTGDVMRVTHADGTMSDSVVLAPVPYP
;
A
#
# COMPACT_ATOMS: atom_id res chain seq x y z
N MET A 1 30.02 -51.43 -22.87
CA MET A 1 31.23 -51.23 -23.71
C MET A 1 30.82 -51.35 -25.16
N ILE A 2 31.19 -50.34 -25.96
CA ILE A 2 31.23 -50.32 -27.44
C ILE A 2 29.86 -50.29 -28.17
N PHE A 3 29.51 -49.08 -28.63
CA PHE A 3 28.57 -48.76 -29.72
C PHE A 3 28.94 -49.53 -31.02
N PRO A 4 28.00 -49.87 -31.92
CA PRO A 4 27.59 -48.88 -32.92
C PRO A 4 26.17 -49.00 -33.51
N GLN A 5 25.80 -47.88 -34.17
CA GLN A 5 24.85 -47.75 -35.29
C GLN A 5 23.40 -48.17 -35.05
N ILE A 6 22.46 -47.22 -35.25
CA ILE A 6 21.23 -47.42 -36.04
C ILE A 6 20.43 -46.10 -36.15
N TYR A 7 20.19 -45.71 -37.41
CA TYR A 7 19.04 -45.00 -37.97
C TYR A 7 19.02 -43.45 -38.06
N GLN A 8 19.42 -42.99 -39.24
CA GLN A 8 18.65 -42.01 -40.01
C GLN A 8 17.22 -42.53 -40.21
N ILE A 9 16.21 -41.66 -40.07
CA ILE A 9 15.00 -41.57 -40.92
C ILE A 9 14.11 -40.38 -40.48
N ASN A 10 13.66 -39.62 -41.48
CA ASN A 10 12.51 -38.70 -41.55
C ASN A 10 12.57 -37.29 -40.93
N GLU A 11 13.23 -36.38 -41.65
CA GLU A 11 12.75 -35.00 -41.80
C GLU A 11 11.51 -34.98 -42.71
N GLN A 12 10.32 -35.03 -42.10
CA GLN A 12 9.07 -34.74 -42.80
C GLN A 12 8.71 -33.25 -42.63
N ARG A 13 8.84 -32.53 -43.75
CA ARG A 13 8.03 -31.39 -44.23
C ARG A 13 7.20 -30.65 -43.17
N TYR A 14 7.77 -29.58 -42.61
CA TYR A 14 6.97 -28.41 -42.25
C TYR A 14 6.85 -27.52 -43.49
N SER A 15 5.64 -27.49 -44.05
CA SER A 15 5.25 -26.55 -45.09
C SER A 15 5.46 -25.12 -44.58
N THR A 16 6.45 -24.44 -45.14
CA THR A 16 6.65 -23.00 -45.04
C THR A 16 5.42 -22.31 -45.63
N PHE A 17 4.54 -21.81 -44.76
CA PHE A 17 3.51 -20.85 -45.12
C PHE A 17 4.25 -19.56 -45.54
N SER A 18 4.48 -19.44 -46.85
CA SER A 18 4.99 -18.25 -47.51
C SER A 18 4.01 -17.11 -47.26
N PHE A 19 4.37 -16.21 -46.34
CA PHE A 19 3.70 -14.91 -46.22
C PHE A 19 3.91 -14.16 -47.54
N ARG A 20 2.84 -14.08 -48.32
CA ARG A 20 2.71 -13.24 -49.50
C ARG A 20 3.24 -11.85 -49.15
N HIS A 21 4.31 -11.41 -49.82
CA HIS A 21 4.78 -10.03 -49.79
C HIS A 21 3.60 -9.11 -50.12
N GLU A 22 3.07 -8.44 -49.08
CA GLU A 22 2.16 -7.33 -49.24
C GLU A 22 2.90 -6.24 -50.02
N ARG A 23 2.29 -5.83 -51.14
CA ARG A 23 2.81 -4.76 -51.99
C ARG A 23 2.92 -3.50 -51.15
N GLU A 24 4.11 -2.92 -51.11
CA GLU A 24 4.35 -1.57 -50.60
C GLU A 24 3.46 -0.59 -51.38
N PHE A 25 2.32 -0.23 -50.80
CA PHE A 25 1.53 0.90 -51.29
C PHE A 25 2.30 2.19 -50.93
N PRO A 26 2.50 3.12 -51.88
CA PRO A 26 3.14 4.39 -51.62
C PRO A 26 2.19 5.27 -50.81
N TYR A 27 2.23 5.13 -49.48
CA TYR A 27 1.65 6.10 -48.57
C TYR A 27 2.44 7.40 -48.68
N THR A 28 1.77 8.50 -49.04
CA THR A 28 2.35 9.85 -49.09
C THR A 28 2.80 10.28 -47.67
N PRO A 29 4.12 10.30 -47.36
CA PRO A 29 4.60 10.40 -45.97
C PRO A 29 4.47 11.81 -45.35
N TYR A 30 4.20 12.82 -46.17
CA TYR A 30 4.37 14.22 -45.76
C TYR A 30 3.20 14.77 -44.93
N TYR A 31 1.96 14.39 -45.26
CA TYR A 31 0.78 14.91 -44.55
C TYR A 31 0.60 14.31 -43.15
N THR A 32 1.15 13.12 -42.88
CA THR A 32 1.03 12.45 -41.57
C THR A 32 1.98 13.02 -40.52
N ALA A 33 3.19 13.43 -40.92
CA ALA A 33 4.19 13.97 -40.00
C ALA A 33 3.76 15.30 -39.36
N VAL A 34 3.20 16.22 -40.16
CA VAL A 34 2.78 17.56 -39.70
C VAL A 34 1.66 17.47 -38.68
N THR A 35 0.62 16.66 -38.92
CA THR A 35 -0.51 16.53 -37.98
C THR A 35 -0.06 16.00 -36.61
N ILE A 36 0.91 15.07 -36.60
CA ILE A 36 1.36 14.44 -35.35
C ILE A 36 2.19 15.41 -34.50
N ILE A 37 3.00 16.28 -35.11
CA ILE A 37 3.76 17.31 -34.38
C ILE A 37 2.81 18.30 -33.70
N HIS A 38 1.82 18.82 -34.44
CA HIS A 38 0.84 19.78 -33.90
C HIS A 38 0.07 19.19 -32.72
N MET A 39 -0.33 17.92 -32.84
CA MET A 39 -1.06 17.23 -31.79
C MET A 39 -0.22 17.06 -30.50
N ARG A 40 1.07 16.74 -30.61
CA ARG A 40 1.95 16.64 -29.44
C ARG A 40 2.16 17.98 -28.76
N ILE A 41 2.34 19.05 -29.54
CA ILE A 41 2.43 20.41 -29.02
C ILE A 41 1.15 20.77 -28.27
N LEU A 42 -0.02 20.42 -28.82
CA LEU A 42 -1.31 20.62 -28.15
C LEU A 42 -1.38 19.86 -26.82
N ILE A 43 -0.97 18.59 -26.76
CA ILE A 43 -0.91 17.84 -25.49
C ILE A 43 -0.02 18.55 -24.48
N LEU A 44 1.18 18.98 -24.90
CA LEU A 44 2.13 19.66 -24.03
C LEU A 44 1.54 20.96 -23.48
N LEU A 45 0.97 21.80 -24.35
CA LEU A 45 0.36 23.07 -23.95
C LEU A 45 -0.81 22.86 -22.99
N LEU A 46 -1.71 21.91 -23.28
CA LEU A 46 -2.84 21.58 -22.41
C LEU A 46 -2.36 21.02 -21.07
N THR A 47 -1.32 20.20 -21.06
CA THR A 47 -0.74 19.64 -19.83
C THR A 47 -0.12 20.75 -18.99
N ILE A 48 0.71 21.61 -19.58
CA ILE A 48 1.37 22.72 -18.88
C ILE A 48 0.33 23.69 -18.33
N LEU A 49 -0.69 24.05 -19.13
CA LEU A 49 -1.78 24.92 -18.69
C LEU A 49 -2.53 24.29 -17.52
N PHE A 50 -2.97 23.03 -17.65
CA PHE A 50 -3.67 22.32 -16.59
C PHE A 50 -2.86 22.26 -15.30
N LEU A 51 -1.59 21.87 -15.39
CA LEU A 51 -0.73 21.76 -14.23
C LEU A 51 -0.43 23.11 -13.59
N GLY A 52 -0.33 24.19 -14.37
CA GLY A 52 -0.28 25.54 -13.83
C GLY A 52 -1.55 25.86 -13.05
N LEU A 53 -2.72 25.70 -13.67
CA LEU A 53 -4.00 25.97 -13.00
C LEU A 53 -4.18 25.14 -11.72
N LEU A 54 -3.73 23.89 -11.71
CA LEU A 54 -3.73 23.02 -10.54
C LEU A 54 -2.73 23.48 -9.47
N ALA A 55 -1.51 23.83 -9.85
CA ALA A 55 -0.46 24.27 -8.93
C ALA A 55 -0.79 25.59 -8.21
N TRP A 56 -1.60 26.44 -8.84
CA TRP A 56 -2.09 27.70 -8.25
C TRP A 56 -3.50 27.59 -7.67
N ASP A 57 -4.10 26.38 -7.60
CA ASP A 57 -5.49 26.11 -7.20
C ASP A 57 -6.50 27.12 -7.79
N VAL A 58 -6.33 27.48 -9.07
CA VAL A 58 -7.12 28.56 -9.70
C VAL A 58 -8.61 28.21 -9.75
N TYR A 59 -8.93 26.92 -9.85
CA TYR A 59 -10.29 26.42 -9.85
C TYR A 59 -10.37 25.10 -9.08
N PRO A 60 -11.08 25.03 -7.93
CA PRO A 60 -11.22 23.81 -7.13
C PRO A 60 -11.85 22.64 -7.89
N GLY A 61 -12.59 22.91 -8.97
CA GLY A 61 -13.15 21.87 -9.82
C GLY A 61 -12.10 21.00 -10.52
N LEU A 62 -10.84 21.47 -10.62
CA LEU A 62 -9.75 20.71 -11.21
C LEU A 62 -9.33 19.50 -10.37
N ARG A 63 -9.62 19.54 -9.06
CA ARG A 63 -9.32 18.47 -8.11
C ARG A 63 -10.55 17.65 -7.72
N GLY A 64 -11.67 17.80 -8.43
CA GLY A 64 -12.92 17.07 -8.21
C GLY A 64 -14.14 17.99 -8.21
N GLY A 65 -15.33 17.47 -7.95
CA GLY A 65 -16.57 18.24 -7.92
C GLY A 65 -17.74 17.42 -7.39
N GLY A 66 -18.94 18.00 -7.35
CA GLY A 66 -20.14 17.26 -6.96
C GLY A 66 -20.11 16.72 -5.53
N GLY A 67 -19.59 17.53 -4.59
CA GLY A 67 -19.49 17.17 -3.16
C GLY A 67 -18.22 16.41 -2.77
N TRP A 68 -17.32 16.08 -3.70
CA TRP A 68 -16.04 15.44 -3.39
C TRP A 68 -14.88 16.05 -4.17
N GLN A 69 -13.74 16.28 -3.49
CA GLN A 69 -12.52 16.85 -4.05
C GLN A 69 -11.30 16.25 -3.37
N TRP A 70 -10.21 16.05 -4.12
CA TRP A 70 -8.89 15.82 -3.55
C TRP A 70 -8.46 17.03 -2.75
N ALA A 71 -7.93 16.80 -1.55
CA ALA A 71 -7.45 17.88 -0.70
C ALA A 71 -6.26 18.59 -1.36
N TYR A 72 -6.39 19.91 -1.51
CA TYR A 72 -5.27 20.77 -1.87
C TYR A 72 -4.53 21.13 -0.59
N GLU A 73 -3.28 20.73 -0.51
CA GLU A 73 -2.45 20.95 0.66
C GLU A 73 -1.01 21.10 0.16
N LEU A 74 -0.33 22.18 0.55
CA LEU A 74 1.10 22.34 0.27
C LEU A 74 1.92 21.54 1.28
N PRO A 75 3.13 21.08 0.93
CA PRO A 75 3.96 20.35 1.88
C PRO A 75 4.45 21.31 2.96
N THR A 76 4.66 20.79 4.18
CA THR A 76 5.15 21.58 5.31
C THR A 76 6.60 22.03 5.10
N THR A 77 7.38 21.26 4.35
CA THR A 77 8.74 21.60 3.92
C THR A 77 8.92 21.34 2.42
N TRP A 78 9.82 22.08 1.77
CA TRP A 78 10.08 21.93 0.33
C TRP A 78 11.18 20.92 0.00
N ASP A 79 11.86 20.36 1.00
CA ASP A 79 13.00 19.45 0.81
C ASP A 79 12.60 18.20 0.00
N GLY A 80 11.47 17.58 0.37
CA GLY A 80 10.93 16.42 -0.36
C GLY A 80 10.57 16.74 -1.81
N VAL A 81 10.05 17.95 -2.07
CA VAL A 81 9.73 18.42 -3.43
C VAL A 81 11.00 18.59 -4.27
N TRP A 82 12.05 19.20 -3.70
CA TRP A 82 13.33 19.37 -4.38
C TRP A 82 14.02 18.03 -4.67
N ILE A 83 14.01 17.11 -3.71
CA ILE A 83 14.53 15.75 -3.89
C ILE A 83 13.80 15.05 -5.04
N LEU A 84 12.46 15.10 -5.05
CA LEU A 84 11.65 14.53 -6.12
C LEU A 84 11.97 15.17 -7.47
N ALA A 85 12.06 16.51 -7.54
CA ALA A 85 12.39 17.24 -8.77
C ALA A 85 13.77 16.84 -9.34
N VAL A 86 14.78 16.71 -8.48
CA VAL A 86 16.13 16.26 -8.87
C VAL A 86 16.09 14.82 -9.39
N LEU A 87 15.42 13.91 -8.68
CA LEU A 87 15.31 12.51 -9.10
C LEU A 87 14.57 12.37 -10.45
N LEU A 88 13.52 13.14 -10.66
CA LEU A 88 12.77 13.19 -11.92
C LEU A 88 13.63 13.75 -13.06
N ALA A 89 14.41 14.82 -12.82
CA ALA A 89 15.35 15.36 -13.80
C ALA A 89 16.45 14.35 -14.15
N MET A 90 17.04 13.69 -13.14
CA MET A 90 18.00 12.61 -13.32
C MET A 90 17.40 11.46 -14.13
N TYR A 91 16.14 11.11 -13.88
CA TYR A 91 15.45 10.08 -14.64
C TYR A 91 15.30 10.44 -16.12
N ILE A 92 14.85 11.66 -16.45
CA ILE A 92 14.74 12.13 -17.84
C ILE A 92 16.10 12.11 -18.55
N VAL A 93 17.16 12.57 -17.86
CA VAL A 93 18.53 12.53 -18.38
C VAL A 93 18.98 11.07 -18.61
N SER A 94 18.70 10.18 -17.67
CA SER A 94 19.02 8.75 -17.77
C SER A 94 18.35 8.10 -18.99
N ILE A 95 17.09 8.46 -19.28
CA ILE A 95 16.38 8.00 -20.48
C ILE A 95 17.14 8.44 -21.74
N GLY A 96 17.55 9.70 -21.80
CA GLY A 96 18.35 10.24 -22.89
C GLY A 96 19.65 9.46 -23.10
N ILE A 97 20.37 9.15 -22.01
CA ILE A 97 21.60 8.36 -22.03
C ILE A 97 21.33 6.93 -22.51
N PHE A 98 20.36 6.23 -21.92
CA PHE A 98 19.98 4.85 -22.28
C PHE A 98 19.63 4.72 -23.76
N ARG A 99 18.94 5.72 -24.33
CA ARG A 99 18.58 5.78 -25.75
C ARG A 99 19.79 6.02 -26.66
N ARG A 100 20.77 6.82 -26.22
CA ARG A 100 22.03 7.08 -26.93
C ARG A 100 22.92 5.84 -26.95
N VAL A 101 23.14 5.22 -25.80
CA VAL A 101 24.01 4.03 -25.66
C VAL A 101 23.34 2.73 -26.12
N LYS A 102 22.05 2.79 -26.50
CA LYS A 102 21.24 1.62 -26.93
C LYS A 102 21.25 0.53 -25.86
N ALA A 103 20.96 0.89 -24.61
CA ALA A 103 20.95 -0.02 -23.48
C ALA A 103 20.07 -1.26 -23.77
N GLY A 104 20.53 -2.43 -23.30
CA GLY A 104 19.79 -3.69 -23.45
C GLY A 104 18.51 -3.71 -22.62
N ALA A 105 17.64 -4.69 -22.90
CA ALA A 105 16.37 -4.78 -22.18
C ALA A 105 16.54 -5.07 -20.69
N ILE A 106 17.49 -5.94 -20.32
CA ILE A 106 17.72 -6.30 -18.92
C ILE A 106 18.14 -5.05 -18.13
N SER A 107 19.13 -4.29 -18.64
CA SER A 107 19.58 -3.05 -18.01
C SER A 107 18.45 -2.02 -17.90
N THR A 108 17.62 -1.89 -18.94
CA THR A 108 16.46 -0.97 -18.93
C THR A 108 15.39 -1.41 -17.94
N LEU A 109 15.10 -2.71 -17.85
CA LEU A 109 14.15 -3.28 -16.89
C LEU A 109 14.60 -3.08 -15.45
N ILE A 110 15.85 -3.46 -15.13
CA ILE A 110 16.44 -3.27 -13.80
C ILE A 110 16.40 -1.78 -13.43
N TRP A 111 16.83 -0.90 -14.34
CA TRP A 111 16.77 0.54 -14.12
C TRP A 111 15.34 1.04 -13.88
N THR A 112 14.36 0.56 -14.66
CA THR A 112 12.95 0.92 -14.50
C THR A 112 12.42 0.47 -13.14
N ILE A 113 12.75 -0.74 -12.68
CA ILE A 113 12.34 -1.24 -11.36
C ILE A 113 12.94 -0.39 -10.24
N ILE A 114 14.25 -0.15 -10.30
CA ILE A 114 14.98 0.64 -9.29
C ILE A 114 14.42 2.06 -9.22
N ILE A 115 14.30 2.76 -10.37
CA ILE A 115 13.85 4.15 -10.37
C ILE A 115 12.37 4.28 -10.01
N THR A 116 11.51 3.32 -10.40
CA THR A 116 10.10 3.32 -9.96
C THR A 116 9.99 3.21 -8.44
N THR A 117 10.80 2.34 -7.83
CA THR A 117 10.86 2.17 -6.38
C THR A 117 11.32 3.46 -5.70
N ILE A 118 12.42 4.06 -6.18
CA ILE A 118 12.99 5.30 -5.63
C ILE A 118 12.00 6.46 -5.79
N LEU A 119 11.38 6.63 -6.96
CA LEU A 119 10.39 7.69 -7.20
C LEU A 119 9.14 7.48 -6.33
N GLY A 120 8.71 6.24 -6.11
CA GLY A 120 7.60 5.94 -5.21
C GLY A 120 7.88 6.39 -3.78
N VAL A 121 9.06 6.08 -3.25
CA VAL A 121 9.49 6.55 -1.91
C VAL A 121 9.62 8.08 -1.88
N ALA A 122 10.20 8.70 -2.92
CA ALA A 122 10.38 10.15 -2.99
C ALA A 122 9.03 10.90 -3.05
N VAL A 123 8.04 10.37 -3.78
CA VAL A 123 6.69 10.95 -3.83
C VAL A 123 6.01 10.91 -2.47
N VAL A 124 6.15 9.81 -1.72
CA VAL A 124 5.66 9.75 -0.34
C VAL A 124 6.42 10.75 0.55
N GLY A 125 7.73 10.87 0.35
CA GLY A 125 8.61 11.79 1.06
C GLY A 125 8.33 13.29 0.86
N VAL A 126 7.53 13.66 -0.15
CA VAL A 126 7.06 15.06 -0.32
C VAL A 126 6.25 15.52 0.89
N ARG A 127 5.60 14.60 1.62
CA ARG A 127 4.72 14.91 2.76
C ARG A 127 5.37 14.74 4.13
N GLY A 128 6.64 14.33 4.20
CA GLY A 128 7.34 14.09 5.46
C GLY A 128 8.30 12.91 5.35
N ASP A 129 8.61 12.27 6.49
CA ASP A 129 9.46 11.08 6.50
C ASP A 129 8.79 9.93 5.74
N ALA A 130 9.41 9.48 4.64
CA ALA A 130 8.79 8.50 3.77
C ALA A 130 8.64 7.13 4.46
N GLY A 131 9.59 6.75 5.32
CA GLY A 131 9.53 5.50 6.07
C GLY A 131 8.35 5.47 7.02
N PHE A 132 8.18 6.53 7.80
CA PHE A 132 7.04 6.74 8.68
C PHE A 132 5.72 6.71 7.91
N LEU A 133 5.59 7.48 6.84
CA LEU A 133 4.34 7.55 6.07
C LEU A 133 4.00 6.21 5.40
N LEU A 134 4.98 5.48 4.89
CA LEU A 134 4.77 4.12 4.36
C LEU A 134 4.32 3.18 5.47
N PHE A 135 4.91 3.27 6.66
CA PHE A 135 4.52 2.46 7.80
C PHE A 135 3.09 2.80 8.26
N THR A 136 2.80 4.07 8.59
CA THR A 136 1.52 4.50 9.19
C THR A 136 0.33 4.30 8.27
N ARG A 137 0.47 4.58 6.97
CA ARG A 137 -0.60 4.31 5.99
C ARG A 137 -0.93 2.82 5.88
N THR A 138 0.03 1.96 6.17
CA THR A 138 -0.16 0.50 6.13
C THR A 138 -0.82 -0.01 7.41
N VAL A 139 -0.47 0.53 8.59
CA VAL A 139 -1.12 0.15 9.86
C VAL A 139 -2.44 0.85 10.13
N SER A 140 -2.72 1.94 9.41
CA SER A 140 -3.94 2.71 9.61
C SER A 140 -5.19 1.89 9.27
N PRO A 141 -6.17 1.84 10.19
CA PRO A 141 -7.45 1.19 9.93
C PRO A 141 -8.22 1.87 8.80
N VAL A 142 -8.03 3.19 8.64
CA VAL A 142 -8.75 4.01 7.67
C VAL A 142 -8.13 3.91 6.28
N GLN A 143 -6.79 3.98 6.17
CA GLN A 143 -6.11 4.09 4.86
C GLN A 143 -6.02 2.78 4.09
N THR A 144 -5.84 1.66 4.80
CA THR A 144 -5.78 0.33 4.18
C THR A 144 -6.60 -0.69 4.94
N GLY A 145 -6.56 -0.69 6.27
CA GLY A 145 -7.37 -1.57 7.13
C GLY A 145 -6.94 -3.04 7.19
N ALA A 146 -6.07 -3.49 6.28
CA ALA A 146 -5.76 -4.90 6.10
C ALA A 146 -4.98 -5.48 7.28
N SER A 147 -3.99 -4.75 7.80
CA SER A 147 -3.26 -5.15 9.01
C SER A 147 -4.17 -5.15 10.24
N THR A 148 -5.06 -4.16 10.38
CA THR A 148 -5.98 -4.08 11.52
C THR A 148 -6.90 -5.30 11.55
N ILE A 149 -7.49 -5.69 10.41
CA ILE A 149 -8.33 -6.91 10.38
C ILE A 149 -7.51 -8.17 10.65
N ALA A 150 -6.30 -8.26 10.09
CA ALA A 150 -5.43 -9.40 10.35
C ALA A 150 -5.12 -9.56 11.85
N VAL A 151 -4.81 -8.47 12.55
CA VAL A 151 -4.43 -8.48 13.96
C VAL A 151 -5.62 -8.54 14.91
N ASP A 152 -6.57 -7.62 14.76
CA ASP A 152 -7.63 -7.43 15.76
C ASP A 152 -8.81 -8.40 15.59
N PHE A 153 -8.99 -8.95 14.39
CA PHE A 153 -10.08 -9.89 14.11
C PHE A 153 -9.51 -11.30 13.90
N MET A 154 -8.67 -11.50 12.88
CA MET A 154 -8.23 -12.85 12.50
C MET A 154 -7.30 -13.49 13.52
N ALA A 155 -6.28 -12.78 14.01
CA ALA A 155 -5.33 -13.35 14.96
C ALA A 155 -5.96 -13.58 16.35
N ARG A 156 -6.91 -12.73 16.76
CA ARG A 156 -7.58 -12.86 18.08
C ARG A 156 -8.71 -13.90 18.09
N ALA A 157 -9.61 -13.87 17.11
CA ALA A 157 -10.76 -14.78 17.07
C ALA A 157 -10.48 -16.10 16.32
N GLY A 158 -9.37 -16.17 15.59
CA GLY A 158 -9.00 -17.30 14.75
C GLY A 158 -9.48 -17.13 13.30
N SER A 159 -8.57 -17.34 12.34
CA SER A 159 -8.86 -17.14 10.92
C SER A 159 -10.00 -18.02 10.38
N PRO A 160 -10.19 -19.30 10.74
CA PRO A 160 -11.31 -20.09 10.21
C PRO A 160 -12.68 -19.54 10.63
N TYR A 161 -12.79 -19.08 11.89
CA TYR A 161 -14.02 -18.48 12.41
C TYR A 161 -14.34 -17.17 11.67
N ILE A 162 -13.34 -16.29 11.52
CA ILE A 162 -13.52 -15.02 10.81
C ILE A 162 -13.87 -15.24 9.33
N LEU A 163 -13.28 -16.22 8.66
CA LEU A 163 -13.59 -16.51 7.26
C LEU A 163 -15.05 -16.97 7.09
N GLN A 164 -15.58 -17.79 8.00
CA GLN A 164 -16.98 -18.21 7.98
C GLN A 164 -17.97 -17.05 8.20
N HIS A 165 -17.52 -16.00 8.90
CA HIS A 165 -18.32 -14.82 9.23
C HIS A 165 -17.88 -13.57 8.45
N TRP A 166 -17.21 -13.74 7.31
CA TRP A 166 -16.60 -12.61 6.58
C TRP A 166 -17.63 -11.55 6.16
N THR A 167 -18.85 -11.97 5.79
CA THR A 167 -19.92 -11.00 5.45
C THR A 167 -20.35 -10.15 6.65
N THR A 168 -20.23 -10.66 7.87
CA THR A 168 -20.44 -9.88 9.10
C THR A 168 -19.32 -8.87 9.29
N VAL A 169 -18.06 -9.29 9.13
CA VAL A 169 -16.89 -8.39 9.19
C VAL A 169 -17.03 -7.23 8.19
N MET A 170 -17.45 -7.51 6.96
CA MET A 170 -17.66 -6.47 5.94
C MET A 170 -18.76 -5.46 6.34
N ARG A 171 -19.85 -5.92 6.96
CA ARG A 171 -20.94 -5.04 7.44
C ARG A 171 -20.51 -4.18 8.63
N GLU A 172 -19.70 -4.74 9.51
CA GLU A 172 -19.17 -4.06 10.70
C GLU A 172 -17.96 -3.18 10.40
N ALA A 173 -17.34 -3.32 9.22
CA ALA A 173 -16.17 -2.54 8.82
C ALA A 173 -16.47 -1.04 8.75
N LEU A 174 -17.66 -0.62 8.28
CA LEU A 174 -18.05 0.79 8.21
C LEU A 174 -18.14 1.45 9.60
N PRO A 175 -18.93 0.94 10.58
CA PRO A 175 -18.99 1.52 11.91
C PRO A 175 -17.66 1.42 12.67
N ALA A 176 -16.81 0.45 12.35
CA ALA A 176 -15.45 0.34 12.89
C ALA A 176 -14.43 1.28 12.22
N ASN A 177 -14.86 2.12 11.26
CA ASN A 177 -14.00 3.02 10.49
C ASN A 177 -12.89 2.29 9.69
N ILE A 178 -13.18 1.08 9.22
CA ILE A 178 -12.33 0.24 8.35
C ILE A 178 -12.95 0.22 6.94
N ILE A 179 -13.18 1.42 6.39
CA ILE A 179 -14.03 1.63 5.20
C ILE A 179 -13.64 0.79 3.99
N HIS A 180 -12.36 0.47 3.80
CA HIS A 180 -11.89 -0.31 2.64
C HIS A 180 -12.30 -1.78 2.66
N PHE A 181 -12.73 -2.30 3.81
CA PHE A 181 -13.19 -3.67 3.96
C PHE A 181 -14.70 -3.85 3.89
N THR A 182 -15.44 -2.76 3.72
CA THR A 182 -16.87 -2.82 3.37
C THR A 182 -17.11 -3.49 2.01
N THR A 183 -16.09 -3.51 1.15
CA THR A 183 -16.19 -3.93 -0.25
C THR A 183 -15.12 -4.92 -0.69
N SER A 184 -14.21 -5.31 0.21
CA SER A 184 -13.05 -6.16 -0.09
C SER A 184 -13.24 -7.60 0.42
N PRO A 185 -12.88 -8.62 -0.37
CA PRO A 185 -12.75 -10.00 0.12
C PRO A 185 -11.53 -10.15 1.06
N PRO A 186 -11.33 -11.33 1.70
CA PRO A 186 -10.36 -11.47 2.79
C PRO A 186 -8.89 -11.58 2.35
N GLY A 187 -8.59 -11.56 1.05
CA GLY A 187 -7.24 -11.85 0.55
C GLY A 187 -6.15 -10.93 1.11
N GLN A 188 -6.40 -9.62 1.23
CA GLN A 188 -5.43 -8.67 1.78
C GLN A 188 -5.08 -9.00 3.24
N ALA A 189 -6.09 -9.20 4.09
CA ALA A 189 -5.90 -9.51 5.51
C ALA A 189 -5.23 -10.89 5.72
N LEU A 190 -5.59 -11.89 4.91
CA LEU A 190 -4.95 -13.20 4.94
C LEU A 190 -3.46 -13.15 4.57
N ILE A 191 -3.07 -12.29 3.64
CA ILE A 191 -1.65 -12.11 3.30
C ILE A 191 -0.90 -11.46 4.47
N HIS A 192 -1.47 -10.45 5.12
CA HIS A 192 -0.88 -9.87 6.33
C HIS A 192 -0.69 -10.92 7.42
N LEU A 193 -1.70 -11.74 7.68
CA LEU A 193 -1.62 -12.81 8.66
C LEU A 193 -0.55 -13.85 8.29
N ALA A 194 -0.54 -14.32 7.04
CA ALA A 194 0.43 -15.32 6.58
C ALA A 194 1.88 -14.80 6.67
N VAL A 195 2.12 -13.54 6.28
CA VAL A 195 3.46 -12.93 6.42
C VAL A 195 3.81 -12.76 7.90
N ALA A 196 2.86 -12.40 8.75
CA ALA A 196 3.09 -12.28 10.18
C ALA A 196 3.53 -13.63 10.79
N ASP A 197 2.81 -14.70 10.48
CA ASP A 197 3.13 -16.05 10.97
C ASP A 197 4.52 -16.51 10.51
N ILE A 198 4.88 -16.26 9.24
CA ILE A 198 6.20 -16.63 8.68
C ILE A 198 7.35 -15.85 9.32
N THR A 199 7.10 -14.61 9.73
CA THR A 199 8.14 -13.66 10.17
C THR A 199 8.12 -13.38 11.67
N GLN A 200 7.33 -14.13 12.42
CA GLN A 200 7.18 -13.99 13.88
C GLN A 200 8.51 -14.09 14.63
N SER A 201 9.46 -14.89 14.14
CA SER A 201 10.79 -15.04 14.74
C SER A 201 11.78 -13.91 14.42
N PHE A 202 11.45 -12.99 13.50
CA PHE A 202 12.38 -11.94 13.05
C PHE A 202 12.23 -10.66 13.89
N THR A 203 12.61 -10.75 15.17
CA THR A 203 12.41 -9.65 16.14
C THR A 203 13.24 -8.40 15.80
N ASP A 204 14.45 -8.56 15.24
CA ASP A 204 15.29 -7.41 14.86
C ASP A 204 14.61 -6.49 13.83
N LEU A 205 13.96 -7.06 12.81
CA LEU A 205 13.22 -6.27 11.83
C LEU A 205 12.07 -5.52 12.49
N SER A 206 11.33 -6.18 13.38
CA SER A 206 10.22 -5.56 14.11
C SER A 206 10.71 -4.37 14.95
N MET A 207 11.83 -4.54 15.66
CA MET A 207 12.41 -3.47 16.48
C MET A 207 12.87 -2.27 15.64
N LEU A 208 13.34 -2.48 14.41
CA LEU A 208 13.65 -1.36 13.50
C LEU A 208 12.42 -0.57 13.07
N LEU A 209 11.23 -1.20 13.04
CA LEU A 209 9.99 -0.60 12.57
C LEU A 209 9.16 0.07 13.69
N ARG A 210 9.23 -0.45 14.92
CA ARG A 210 8.49 0.10 16.08
C ARG A 210 8.69 1.59 16.33
N PRO A 211 9.89 2.20 16.14
CA PRO A 211 10.09 3.63 16.31
C PRO A 211 9.13 4.51 15.51
N TYR A 212 8.61 4.03 14.37
CA TYR A 212 7.67 4.80 13.57
C TYR A 212 6.35 5.10 14.30
N GLN A 213 5.91 4.26 15.26
CA GLN A 213 4.65 4.43 15.98
C GLN A 213 4.78 4.03 17.46
N CYS A 214 5.93 4.33 18.07
CA CYS A 214 6.25 3.81 19.41
C CYS A 214 5.31 4.29 20.52
N SER A 215 4.59 5.40 20.36
CA SER A 215 3.59 5.89 21.32
C SER A 215 2.19 5.33 21.08
N ASN A 216 1.95 4.69 19.93
CA ASN A 216 0.65 4.13 19.65
C ASN A 216 0.49 2.79 20.35
N HIS A 217 -0.24 2.82 21.45
CA HIS A 217 -0.48 1.66 22.29
C HIS A 217 -1.05 0.46 21.52
N THR A 218 -2.03 0.68 20.64
CA THR A 218 -2.65 -0.39 19.84
C THR A 218 -1.64 -1.06 18.92
N ILE A 219 -0.79 -0.27 18.23
CA ILE A 219 0.23 -0.82 17.31
C ILE A 219 1.35 -1.49 18.10
N MET A 220 1.76 -0.93 19.24
CA MET A 220 2.84 -1.53 20.04
C MET A 220 2.44 -2.86 20.69
N ARG A 221 1.15 -3.14 20.84
CA ARG A 221 0.63 -4.46 21.19
C ARG A 221 0.82 -5.51 20.09
N TYR A 222 1.16 -5.12 18.87
CA TYR A 222 1.37 -6.08 17.78
C TYR A 222 2.57 -6.98 18.09
N THR A 223 2.49 -8.24 17.68
CA THR A 223 3.61 -9.18 17.74
C THR A 223 4.71 -8.78 16.76
N ALA A 224 5.90 -9.37 16.89
CA ALA A 224 6.99 -9.12 15.95
C ALA A 224 6.59 -9.42 14.50
N GLY A 225 5.90 -10.54 14.26
CA GLY A 225 5.38 -10.92 12.94
C GLY A 225 4.38 -9.92 12.39
N GLU A 226 3.42 -9.49 13.22
CA GLU A 226 2.39 -8.50 12.84
C GLU A 226 3.03 -7.16 12.38
N ILE A 227 4.06 -6.69 13.08
CA ILE A 227 4.84 -5.50 12.67
C ILE A 227 5.67 -5.77 11.40
N ASN A 228 6.28 -6.95 11.28
CA ASN A 228 7.06 -7.31 10.08
C ASN A 228 6.20 -7.39 8.81
N ALA A 229 4.96 -7.87 8.93
CA ALA A 229 4.01 -7.90 7.83
C ALA A 229 3.74 -6.50 7.26
N VAL A 230 3.67 -5.47 8.13
CA VAL A 230 3.54 -4.07 7.71
C VAL A 230 4.75 -3.63 6.88
N GLY A 231 5.97 -3.93 7.36
CA GLY A 231 7.20 -3.60 6.65
C GLY A 231 7.28 -4.28 5.28
N ILE A 232 7.04 -5.60 5.23
CA ILE A 232 7.19 -6.40 4.02
C ILE A 232 6.11 -6.09 2.98
N ILE A 233 4.87 -5.85 3.40
CA ILE A 233 3.77 -5.58 2.47
C ILE A 233 3.73 -4.10 2.11
N GLY A 234 3.67 -3.24 3.12
CA GLY A 234 3.48 -1.81 2.97
C GLY A 234 4.73 -1.05 2.58
N MET A 235 5.81 -1.18 3.36
CA MET A 235 7.03 -0.40 3.09
C MET A 235 7.74 -0.84 1.81
N LEU A 236 7.59 -2.10 1.39
CA LEU A 236 8.06 -2.59 0.09
C LEU A 236 7.02 -2.43 -1.03
N MET A 237 5.84 -1.84 -0.80
CA MET A 237 4.84 -1.58 -1.85
C MET A 237 5.40 -0.83 -3.08
N PRO A 238 6.30 0.18 -2.94
CA PRO A 238 6.93 0.80 -4.10
C PRO A 238 7.69 -0.21 -4.98
N LEU A 239 8.34 -1.22 -4.37
CA LEU A 239 9.05 -2.29 -5.07
C LEU A 239 8.07 -3.28 -5.71
N TRP A 240 7.03 -3.70 -4.98
CA TRP A 240 6.00 -4.60 -5.51
C TRP A 240 5.30 -4.01 -6.74
N MET A 241 4.99 -2.72 -6.70
CA MET A 241 4.45 -1.95 -7.82
C MET A 241 5.45 -1.86 -8.99
N ALA A 242 6.74 -1.67 -8.69
CA ALA A 242 7.79 -1.58 -9.70
C ALA A 242 7.99 -2.88 -10.50
N PHE A 243 7.74 -4.05 -9.90
CA PHE A 243 7.84 -5.34 -10.62
C PHE A 243 6.86 -5.47 -11.80
N GLY A 244 5.81 -4.64 -11.87
CA GLY A 244 4.93 -4.57 -13.05
C GLY A 244 5.62 -4.13 -14.33
N ALA A 245 6.81 -3.54 -14.25
CA ALA A 245 7.68 -3.28 -15.40
C ALA A 245 7.96 -4.55 -16.24
N ILE A 246 8.04 -5.73 -15.60
CA ILE A 246 8.31 -7.01 -16.27
C ILE A 246 7.14 -7.43 -17.17
N PRO A 247 5.91 -7.66 -16.65
CA PRO A 247 4.78 -8.03 -17.51
C PRO A 247 4.41 -6.89 -18.47
N PHE A 248 4.59 -5.62 -18.09
CA PHE A 248 4.41 -4.50 -19.01
C PHE A 248 5.29 -4.61 -20.25
N PHE A 249 6.60 -4.83 -20.06
CA PHE A 249 7.54 -5.01 -21.18
C PHE A 249 7.21 -6.25 -22.00
N GLY A 250 6.84 -7.36 -21.35
CA GLY A 250 6.41 -8.59 -22.02
C GLY A 250 5.24 -8.35 -22.98
N VAL A 251 4.18 -7.70 -22.48
CA VAL A 251 3.01 -7.32 -23.26
C VAL A 251 3.37 -6.35 -24.39
N ALA A 252 4.11 -5.28 -24.08
CA ALA A 252 4.53 -4.29 -25.07
C ALA A 252 5.33 -4.92 -26.22
N ASN A 253 6.28 -5.81 -25.90
CA ASN A 253 7.09 -6.50 -26.87
C ASN A 253 6.28 -7.45 -27.75
N MET A 254 5.31 -8.19 -27.16
CA MET A 254 4.40 -9.06 -27.92
C MET A 254 3.43 -8.30 -28.81
N LEU A 255 3.03 -7.11 -28.37
CA LEU A 255 2.09 -6.25 -29.07
C LEU A 255 2.74 -5.63 -30.29
N LEU A 256 3.95 -5.08 -30.12
CA LEU A 256 4.67 -4.31 -31.14
C LEU A 256 5.55 -5.15 -32.07
N ASN A 257 6.00 -6.32 -31.61
CA ASN A 257 7.07 -7.09 -32.26
C ASN A 257 8.36 -6.28 -32.50
N ASP A 258 8.54 -5.17 -31.78
CA ASP A 258 9.75 -4.35 -31.78
C ASP A 258 10.19 -4.08 -30.34
N ARG A 259 11.29 -4.74 -29.97
CA ARG A 259 11.91 -4.65 -28.65
C ARG A 259 12.31 -3.22 -28.30
N LYS A 260 12.78 -2.42 -29.26
CA LYS A 260 13.24 -1.04 -28.99
C LYS A 260 12.08 -0.12 -28.66
N ILE A 261 10.95 -0.26 -29.37
CA ILE A 261 9.74 0.51 -29.11
C ILE A 261 9.13 0.07 -27.77
N ALA A 262 9.11 -1.24 -27.47
CA ALA A 262 8.67 -1.75 -26.17
C ALA A 262 9.51 -1.20 -25.00
N LEU A 263 10.83 -1.10 -25.16
CA LEU A 263 11.70 -0.48 -24.16
C LEU A 263 11.46 1.03 -24.02
N ARG A 264 11.09 1.73 -25.09
CA ARG A 264 10.70 3.15 -25.01
C ARG A 264 9.38 3.33 -24.28
N LEU A 265 8.39 2.47 -24.52
CA LEU A 265 7.14 2.46 -23.74
C LEU A 265 7.40 2.23 -22.26
N LEU A 266 8.28 1.28 -21.95
CA LEU A 266 8.64 0.95 -20.56
C LEU A 266 9.16 2.17 -19.79
N GLN A 267 9.83 3.11 -20.46
CA GLN A 267 10.34 4.35 -19.86
C GLN A 267 9.24 5.34 -19.43
N TRP A 268 7.97 5.08 -19.72
CA TRP A 268 6.85 5.88 -19.21
C TRP A 268 6.24 5.30 -17.95
N TYR A 269 6.43 4.00 -17.71
CA TYR A 269 5.84 3.27 -16.58
C TYR A 269 6.16 3.92 -15.22
N PRO A 270 7.41 4.34 -14.93
CA PRO A 270 7.74 4.95 -13.64
C PRO A 270 7.10 6.33 -13.41
N LEU A 271 6.44 6.92 -14.41
CA LEU A 271 5.87 8.26 -14.37
C LEU A 271 4.34 8.26 -14.36
N ILE A 272 3.71 7.11 -14.07
CA ILE A 272 2.25 7.02 -13.94
C ILE A 272 1.85 7.57 -12.56
N PRO A 273 1.20 8.75 -12.46
CA PRO A 273 0.97 9.43 -11.18
C PRO A 273 0.16 8.60 -10.20
N THR A 274 -0.93 7.95 -10.64
CA THR A 274 -1.77 7.11 -9.78
C THR A 274 -1.00 5.97 -9.12
N MET A 275 0.07 5.45 -9.73
CA MET A 275 0.82 4.34 -9.14
C MET A 275 1.78 4.82 -8.04
N LEU A 276 2.25 6.07 -8.16
CA LEU A 276 3.17 6.70 -7.21
C LEU A 276 2.44 7.40 -6.05
N LEU A 277 1.39 8.15 -6.35
CA LEU A 277 0.71 9.04 -5.41
C LEU A 277 -0.04 8.27 -4.30
N PHE A 278 -0.60 7.11 -4.64
CA PHE A 278 -1.40 6.29 -3.71
C PHE A 278 -0.59 5.24 -2.95
N LEU A 279 0.74 5.36 -2.89
CA LEU A 279 1.56 4.45 -2.10
C LEU A 279 1.37 4.68 -0.59
N PRO A 280 1.34 3.63 0.24
CA PRO A 280 1.50 2.20 -0.08
C PRO A 280 0.17 1.43 -0.15
N THR A 281 -0.92 2.03 -0.64
CA THR A 281 -2.21 1.33 -0.70
C THR A 281 -2.14 0.09 -1.61
N TRP A 282 -2.97 -0.91 -1.32
CA TRP A 282 -3.08 -2.13 -2.15
C TRP A 282 -3.44 -1.85 -3.61
N ASN A 283 -4.04 -0.70 -3.89
CA ASN A 283 -4.38 -0.27 -5.24
C ASN A 283 -3.13 -0.03 -6.12
N SER A 284 -1.95 0.16 -5.53
CA SER A 284 -0.68 0.20 -6.27
C SER A 284 -0.21 -1.19 -6.72
N LEU A 285 -0.72 -2.28 -6.13
CA LEU A 285 -0.40 -3.66 -6.48
C LEU A 285 -1.34 -4.25 -7.56
N TYR A 286 -2.54 -3.71 -7.75
CA TYR A 286 -3.44 -4.24 -8.78
C TYR A 286 -2.93 -4.04 -10.22
N PRO A 287 -2.35 -2.90 -10.62
CA PRO A 287 -1.78 -2.74 -11.95
C PRO A 287 -0.77 -3.84 -12.36
N PRO A 288 0.28 -4.18 -11.56
CA PRO A 288 1.22 -5.24 -11.93
C PRO A 288 0.56 -6.63 -12.01
N LEU A 289 -0.39 -6.94 -11.13
CA LEU A 289 -1.12 -8.22 -11.16
C LEU A 289 -2.03 -8.33 -12.40
N CYS A 290 -2.78 -7.27 -12.72
CA CYS A 290 -3.59 -7.20 -13.93
C CYS A 290 -2.73 -7.30 -15.20
N LEU A 291 -1.56 -6.65 -15.23
CA LEU A 291 -0.60 -6.79 -16.33
C LEU A 291 -0.09 -8.23 -16.46
N LEU A 292 0.23 -8.90 -15.36
CA LEU A 292 0.69 -10.29 -15.36
C LEU A 292 -0.40 -11.24 -15.89
N ALA A 293 -1.64 -11.05 -15.45
CA ALA A 293 -2.77 -11.81 -15.96
C ALA A 293 -2.99 -11.57 -17.45
N PHE A 294 -2.94 -10.29 -17.88
CA PHE A 294 -3.08 -9.95 -19.30
C PHE A 294 -1.93 -10.50 -20.14
N TRP A 295 -0.71 -10.53 -19.61
CA TRP A 295 0.44 -11.13 -20.29
C TRP A 295 0.21 -12.62 -20.54
N GLY A 296 -0.28 -13.35 -19.54
CA GLY A 296 -0.70 -14.75 -19.68
C GLY A 296 -1.83 -14.91 -20.71
N LEU A 297 -2.88 -14.09 -20.63
CA LEU A 297 -4.00 -14.12 -21.56
C LEU A 297 -3.55 -13.88 -23.00
N PHE A 298 -2.64 -12.94 -23.19
CA PHE A 298 -2.12 -12.58 -24.51
C PHE A 298 -1.25 -13.71 -25.09
N HIS A 299 -0.51 -14.43 -24.26
CA HIS A 299 0.15 -15.68 -24.67
C HIS A 299 -0.87 -16.74 -25.07
N ALA A 300 -1.94 -16.92 -24.29
CA ALA A 300 -2.98 -17.90 -24.56
C ALA A 300 -3.70 -17.65 -25.88
N VAL A 301 -4.01 -16.39 -26.18
CA VAL A 301 -4.63 -15.93 -27.43
C VAL A 301 -3.80 -16.33 -28.66
N LYS A 302 -2.46 -16.25 -28.57
CA LYS A 302 -1.53 -16.62 -29.65
C LYS A 302 -1.14 -18.10 -29.65
N ALA A 303 -1.45 -18.85 -28.60
CA ALA A 303 -1.05 -20.24 -28.44
C ALA A 303 -2.14 -21.20 -28.93
N ASP A 304 -1.73 -22.42 -29.28
CA ASP A 304 -2.64 -23.51 -29.67
C ASP A 304 -2.49 -24.72 -28.73
N GLY A 305 -3.47 -25.63 -28.75
CA GLY A 305 -3.44 -26.89 -27.99
C GLY A 305 -3.30 -26.70 -26.48
N TRP A 306 -2.43 -27.50 -25.84
CA TRP A 306 -2.23 -27.47 -24.39
C TRP A 306 -1.67 -26.13 -23.87
N ARG A 307 -0.94 -25.38 -24.71
CA ARG A 307 -0.39 -24.07 -24.33
C ARG A 307 -1.49 -23.02 -24.18
N LEU A 308 -2.53 -23.08 -25.01
CA LEU A 308 -3.73 -22.23 -24.86
C LEU A 308 -4.36 -22.46 -23.49
N ALA A 309 -4.54 -23.73 -23.11
CA ALA A 309 -5.09 -24.10 -21.81
C ALA A 309 -4.20 -23.64 -20.65
N LEU A 310 -2.90 -23.93 -20.70
CA LEU A 310 -1.94 -23.56 -19.64
C LEU A 310 -1.95 -22.04 -19.40
N TRP A 311 -1.80 -21.24 -20.45
CA TRP A 311 -1.74 -19.79 -20.32
C TRP A 311 -3.10 -19.16 -19.97
N GLY A 312 -4.20 -19.75 -20.45
CA GLY A 312 -5.56 -19.36 -20.06
C GLY A 312 -5.81 -19.59 -18.57
N ILE A 313 -5.48 -20.79 -18.06
CA ILE A 313 -5.59 -21.12 -16.63
C ILE A 313 -4.68 -20.22 -15.80
N PHE A 314 -3.44 -19.98 -16.22
CA PHE A 314 -2.51 -19.10 -15.52
C PHE A 314 -3.07 -17.67 -15.39
N ALA A 315 -3.56 -17.09 -16.49
CA ALA A 315 -4.18 -15.76 -16.48
C ALA A 315 -5.41 -15.72 -15.55
N GLY A 316 -6.24 -16.78 -15.61
CA GLY A 316 -7.37 -16.96 -14.72
C GLY A 316 -6.96 -17.02 -13.25
N LEU A 317 -5.93 -17.80 -12.91
CA LEU A 317 -5.44 -17.97 -11.54
C LEU A 317 -4.90 -16.67 -10.95
N VAL A 318 -4.13 -15.89 -11.73
CA VAL A 318 -3.67 -14.55 -11.31
C VAL A 318 -4.88 -13.64 -11.07
N MET A 319 -5.91 -13.70 -11.90
CA MET A 319 -7.15 -12.95 -11.66
C MET A 319 -7.98 -13.49 -10.48
N SER A 320 -7.93 -14.79 -10.21
CA SER A 320 -8.54 -15.41 -9.02
C SER A 320 -7.94 -14.77 -7.77
N PHE A 321 -6.61 -14.70 -7.72
CA PHE A 321 -5.87 -14.05 -6.65
C PHE A 321 -6.21 -12.57 -6.57
N THR A 322 -6.17 -11.86 -7.69
CA THR A 322 -6.37 -10.40 -7.73
C THR A 322 -7.80 -9.99 -7.31
N THR A 323 -8.83 -10.71 -7.79
CA THR A 323 -10.22 -10.48 -7.36
C THR A 323 -10.45 -10.85 -5.91
N PHE A 324 -9.73 -11.85 -5.39
CA PHE A 324 -9.76 -12.22 -3.97
C PHE A 324 -9.07 -11.18 -3.07
N LEU A 325 -8.18 -10.34 -3.61
CA LEU A 325 -7.69 -9.16 -2.89
C LEU A 325 -8.74 -8.06 -2.85
N ASN A 326 -9.40 -7.76 -3.98
CA ASN A 326 -10.37 -6.68 -4.05
C ASN A 326 -11.29 -6.79 -5.27
N PHE A 327 -12.59 -6.56 -5.10
CA PHE A 327 -13.56 -6.54 -6.20
C PHE A 327 -13.50 -5.30 -7.10
N ALA A 328 -12.79 -4.24 -6.68
CA ALA A 328 -12.51 -3.07 -7.52
C ALA A 328 -11.91 -3.43 -8.89
N VAL A 329 -11.22 -4.58 -9.00
CA VAL A 329 -10.58 -5.04 -10.23
C VAL A 329 -11.51 -5.82 -11.16
N LEU A 330 -12.75 -6.16 -10.76
CA LEU A 330 -13.69 -6.91 -11.60
C LEU A 330 -13.88 -6.32 -13.01
N PRO A 331 -13.93 -4.98 -13.20
CA PRO A 331 -13.98 -4.37 -14.53
C PRO A 331 -12.87 -4.77 -15.49
N ILE A 332 -11.72 -5.24 -15.01
CA ILE A 332 -10.63 -5.70 -15.88
C ILE A 332 -10.97 -7.02 -16.58
N ILE A 333 -11.85 -7.85 -15.99
CA ILE A 333 -12.32 -9.10 -16.60
C ILE A 333 -13.14 -8.80 -17.85
N LEU A 334 -13.96 -7.74 -17.82
CA LEU A 334 -14.69 -7.25 -18.99
C LEU A 334 -13.71 -6.85 -20.10
N PHE A 335 -12.65 -6.10 -19.76
CA PHE A 335 -11.60 -5.74 -20.72
C PHE A 335 -10.93 -6.97 -21.34
N PHE A 336 -10.58 -7.97 -20.52
CA PHE A 336 -9.97 -9.22 -21.00
C PHE A 336 -10.92 -10.00 -21.93
N GLY A 337 -12.21 -10.04 -21.59
CA GLY A 337 -13.25 -10.64 -22.41
C GLY A 337 -13.41 -9.93 -23.76
N CYS A 338 -13.56 -8.60 -23.75
CA CYS A 338 -13.65 -7.79 -24.97
C CYS A 338 -12.42 -7.95 -25.86
N PHE A 339 -11.21 -7.93 -25.28
CA PHE A 339 -9.97 -8.13 -26.02
C PHE A 339 -9.89 -9.52 -26.65
N THR A 340 -10.20 -10.56 -25.88
CA THR A 340 -10.18 -11.95 -26.35
C THR A 340 -11.18 -12.17 -27.48
N LEU A 341 -12.41 -11.66 -27.29
CA LEU A 341 -13.46 -11.75 -28.30
C LEU A 341 -13.10 -10.99 -29.57
N GLY A 342 -12.64 -9.74 -29.44
CA GLY A 342 -12.22 -8.92 -30.56
C GLY A 342 -11.06 -9.55 -31.32
N TYR A 343 -10.07 -10.11 -30.62
CA TYR A 343 -8.96 -10.79 -31.27
C TYR A 343 -9.43 -12.05 -32.01
N ALA A 344 -10.20 -12.91 -31.36
CA ALA A 344 -10.65 -14.16 -31.95
C ALA A 344 -11.60 -13.94 -33.14
N VAL A 345 -12.53 -12.99 -33.05
CA VAL A 345 -13.55 -12.75 -34.09
C VAL A 345 -13.04 -11.86 -35.22
N ILE A 346 -12.35 -10.76 -34.89
CA ILE A 346 -11.94 -9.76 -35.87
C ILE A 346 -10.61 -10.14 -36.53
N ILE A 347 -9.64 -10.67 -35.77
CA ILE A 347 -8.30 -10.98 -36.28
C ILE A 347 -8.20 -12.43 -36.76
N GLN A 348 -8.73 -13.39 -36.00
CA GLN A 348 -8.61 -14.82 -36.33
C GLN A 348 -9.86 -15.40 -37.02
N HIS A 349 -11.00 -14.72 -36.99
CA HIS A 349 -12.29 -15.22 -37.48
C HIS A 349 -12.74 -16.56 -36.88
N GLN A 350 -12.44 -16.78 -35.59
CA GLN A 350 -12.72 -18.02 -34.85
C GLN A 350 -13.41 -17.73 -33.51
N PHE A 351 -14.73 -17.50 -33.52
CA PHE A 351 -15.50 -17.22 -32.29
C PHE A 351 -15.33 -18.31 -31.20
N TRP A 352 -15.38 -19.58 -31.59
CA TRP A 352 -15.22 -20.71 -30.65
C TRP A 352 -13.89 -20.71 -29.92
N ARG A 353 -12.84 -20.10 -30.49
CA ARG A 353 -11.56 -19.96 -29.81
C ARG A 353 -11.65 -19.03 -28.61
N ALA A 354 -12.44 -17.94 -28.70
CA ALA A 354 -12.71 -17.09 -27.55
C ALA A 354 -13.48 -17.83 -26.45
N VAL A 355 -14.46 -18.66 -26.83
CA VAL A 355 -15.23 -19.47 -25.86
C VAL A 355 -14.31 -20.47 -25.14
N THR A 356 -13.49 -21.22 -25.88
CA THR A 356 -12.54 -22.18 -25.30
C THR A 356 -11.54 -21.51 -24.39
N LEU A 357 -10.95 -20.38 -24.81
CA LEU A 357 -10.03 -19.62 -23.96
C LEU A 357 -10.75 -19.07 -22.71
N GLY A 358 -11.97 -18.56 -22.88
CA GLY A 358 -12.82 -18.11 -21.78
C GLY A 358 -13.09 -19.22 -20.77
N GLY A 359 -13.32 -20.46 -21.23
CA GLY A 359 -13.48 -21.63 -20.36
C GLY A 359 -12.23 -21.95 -19.53
N TRP A 360 -11.04 -21.93 -20.15
CA TRP A 360 -9.77 -22.14 -19.43
C TRP A 360 -9.45 -21.01 -18.45
N PHE A 361 -9.71 -19.77 -18.85
CA PHE A 361 -9.59 -18.61 -17.97
C PHE A 361 -10.55 -18.71 -16.77
N ALA A 362 -11.81 -19.07 -17.00
CA ALA A 362 -12.81 -19.24 -15.95
C ALA A 362 -12.42 -20.36 -14.97
N LEU A 363 -11.85 -21.46 -15.46
CA LEU A 363 -11.31 -22.53 -14.61
C LEU A 363 -10.24 -21.98 -13.67
N GLY A 364 -9.25 -21.24 -14.19
CA GLY A 364 -8.22 -20.58 -13.38
C GLY A 364 -8.81 -19.56 -12.39
N LEU A 365 -9.76 -18.73 -12.85
CA LEU A 365 -10.44 -17.71 -12.04
C LEU A 365 -11.19 -18.33 -10.85
N SER A 366 -11.71 -19.54 -11.00
CA SER A 366 -12.47 -20.20 -9.95
C SER A 366 -11.63 -20.78 -8.80
N VAL A 367 -10.33 -20.99 -8.98
CA VAL A 367 -9.50 -21.82 -8.07
C VAL A 367 -9.53 -21.32 -6.61
N ILE A 368 -9.13 -20.07 -6.36
CA ILE A 368 -9.06 -19.53 -4.98
C ILE A 368 -10.47 -19.34 -4.41
N TRP A 369 -11.42 -18.94 -5.24
CA TRP A 369 -12.82 -18.77 -4.84
C TRP A 369 -13.49 -20.08 -4.42
N VAL A 370 -13.20 -21.19 -5.09
CA VAL A 370 -13.68 -22.53 -4.70
C VAL A 370 -13.04 -22.96 -3.38
N ILE A 371 -11.74 -22.71 -3.19
CA ILE A 371 -11.06 -23.01 -1.91
C ILE A 371 -11.69 -22.18 -0.79
N PHE A 372 -11.88 -20.88 -1.00
CA PHE A 372 -12.54 -20.00 -0.04
C PHE A 372 -13.92 -20.52 0.30
N TRP A 373 -14.76 -20.81 -0.69
CA TRP A 373 -16.10 -21.34 -0.48
C TRP A 373 -16.12 -22.62 0.33
N ARG A 374 -15.17 -23.53 0.09
CA ARG A 374 -15.04 -24.76 0.88
C ARG A 374 -14.65 -24.53 2.34
N VAL A 375 -13.88 -23.49 2.63
CA VAL A 375 -13.39 -23.17 3.99
C VAL A 375 -14.39 -22.32 4.77
N SER A 376 -14.98 -21.31 4.13
CA SER A 376 -15.87 -20.35 4.77
C SER A 376 -17.35 -20.74 4.71
N GLY A 377 -17.74 -21.56 3.73
CA GLY A 377 -19.16 -21.77 3.39
C GLY A 377 -19.79 -20.60 2.63
N LEU A 378 -19.05 -19.50 2.39
CA LEU A 378 -19.50 -18.31 1.67
C LEU A 378 -19.07 -18.36 0.21
N THR A 379 -19.97 -18.04 -0.70
CA THR A 379 -19.69 -17.95 -2.13
C THR A 379 -19.19 -16.55 -2.50
N PRO A 380 -18.53 -16.38 -3.67
CA PRO A 380 -18.18 -15.05 -4.17
C PRO A 380 -19.39 -14.13 -4.34
N LEU A 381 -20.57 -14.70 -4.61
CA LEU A 381 -21.82 -13.94 -4.77
C LEU A 381 -22.32 -13.38 -3.44
N ASP A 382 -22.13 -14.11 -2.34
CA ASP A 382 -22.49 -13.62 -1.00
C ASP A 382 -21.65 -12.39 -0.62
N ILE A 383 -20.34 -12.44 -0.90
CA ILE A 383 -19.43 -11.31 -0.67
C ILE A 383 -19.83 -10.14 -1.58
N PHE A 384 -20.11 -10.42 -2.87
CA PHE A 384 -20.48 -9.38 -3.83
C PHE A 384 -21.81 -8.70 -3.49
N ALA A 385 -22.78 -9.44 -2.97
CA ALA A 385 -24.04 -8.88 -2.49
C ALA A 385 -23.82 -7.84 -1.38
N VAL A 386 -22.99 -8.17 -0.38
CA VAL A 386 -22.63 -7.23 0.69
C VAL A 386 -21.88 -6.02 0.15
N THR A 387 -20.95 -6.21 -0.78
CA THR A 387 -20.24 -5.12 -1.47
C THR A 387 -21.21 -4.16 -2.17
N LEU A 388 -22.22 -4.68 -2.88
CA LEU A 388 -23.20 -3.85 -3.58
C LEU A 388 -24.12 -3.09 -2.62
N ASP A 389 -24.49 -3.69 -1.50
CA ASP A 389 -25.30 -3.02 -0.49
C ASP A 389 -24.52 -1.90 0.19
N ALA A 390 -23.26 -2.14 0.59
CA ALA A 390 -22.40 -1.08 1.15
C ALA A 390 -22.16 0.08 0.18
N HIS A 391 -22.04 -0.18 -1.13
CA HIS A 391 -21.84 0.88 -2.13
C HIS A 391 -23.02 1.85 -2.22
N LYS A 392 -24.26 1.41 -1.99
CA LYS A 392 -25.44 2.28 -2.03
C LYS A 392 -25.42 3.35 -0.93
N ASP A 393 -24.77 3.05 0.19
CA ASP A 393 -24.75 3.89 1.38
C ASP A 393 -23.54 4.83 1.43
N LEU A 394 -22.41 4.44 0.82
CA LEU A 394 -21.15 5.18 0.95
C LEU A 394 -21.09 6.49 0.14
N VAL A 395 -21.65 6.52 -1.08
CA VAL A 395 -21.55 7.70 -1.94
C VAL A 395 -22.83 7.82 -2.77
N GLN A 396 -23.59 8.90 -2.57
CA GLN A 396 -24.69 9.27 -3.47
C GLN A 396 -24.29 10.52 -4.24
N ARG A 397 -23.60 10.34 -5.36
CA ARG A 397 -23.35 11.43 -6.32
C ARG A 397 -24.48 11.47 -7.34
N ASP A 398 -24.80 12.67 -7.82
CA ASP A 398 -25.68 12.82 -8.97
C ASP A 398 -25.08 12.09 -10.18
N TYR A 399 -25.90 11.32 -10.90
CA TYR A 399 -25.45 10.45 -11.98
C TYR A 399 -24.75 11.22 -13.11
N LEU A 400 -25.22 12.45 -13.42
CA LEU A 400 -24.62 13.25 -14.48
C LEU A 400 -23.25 13.79 -14.06
N GLN A 401 -23.12 14.24 -12.81
CA GLN A 401 -21.84 14.65 -12.25
C GLN A 401 -20.85 13.47 -12.23
N TRP A 402 -21.33 12.30 -11.82
CA TRP A 402 -20.56 11.06 -11.83
C TRP A 402 -20.04 10.70 -13.23
N LEU A 403 -20.91 10.72 -14.23
CA LEU A 403 -20.58 10.37 -15.62
C LEU A 403 -19.41 11.19 -16.19
N ILE A 404 -19.26 12.45 -15.76
CA ILE A 404 -18.21 13.37 -16.20
C ILE A 404 -16.98 13.28 -15.29
N LEU A 405 -17.17 13.38 -13.97
CA LEU A 405 -16.07 13.49 -13.02
C LEU A 405 -15.28 12.18 -12.88
N HIS A 406 -15.92 11.04 -13.11
CA HIS A 406 -15.27 9.74 -13.01
C HIS A 406 -14.14 9.52 -14.04
N PRO A 407 -14.39 9.64 -15.36
CA PRO A 407 -13.32 9.51 -16.34
C PRO A 407 -12.32 10.64 -16.18
N TYR A 408 -12.77 11.85 -15.85
CA TYR A 408 -11.89 12.99 -15.58
C TYR A 408 -10.87 12.68 -14.48
N ASP A 409 -11.32 12.24 -13.30
CA ASP A 409 -10.48 11.90 -12.15
C ASP A 409 -9.47 10.80 -12.51
N THR A 410 -9.94 9.73 -13.15
CA THR A 410 -9.06 8.64 -13.59
C THR A 410 -8.01 9.15 -14.58
N PHE A 411 -8.39 10.00 -15.54
CA PHE A 411 -7.51 10.47 -16.61
C PHE A 411 -6.43 11.43 -16.12
N ILE A 412 -6.75 12.38 -15.23
CA ILE A 412 -5.74 13.30 -14.70
C ILE A 412 -4.66 12.53 -13.92
N PHE A 413 -5.03 11.47 -13.20
CA PHE A 413 -4.11 10.63 -12.42
C PHE A 413 -3.38 9.56 -13.24
N ILE A 414 -3.84 9.20 -14.44
CA ILE A 414 -3.01 8.48 -15.43
C ILE A 414 -1.93 9.42 -16.00
N GLY A 415 -2.24 10.71 -16.06
CA GLY A 415 -1.39 11.76 -16.61
C GLY A 415 -1.85 12.19 -18.00
N LEU A 416 -2.04 13.49 -18.16
CA LEU A 416 -2.58 14.09 -19.39
C LEU A 416 -1.77 13.76 -20.65
N PRO A 417 -0.43 13.67 -20.62
CA PRO A 417 0.34 13.20 -21.78
C PRO A 417 -0.06 11.82 -22.28
N ILE A 418 -0.20 10.85 -21.37
CA ILE A 418 -0.60 9.47 -21.70
C ILE A 418 -2.04 9.44 -22.25
N ILE A 419 -2.95 10.17 -21.60
CA ILE A 419 -4.35 10.26 -22.03
C ILE A 419 -4.50 10.94 -23.39
N GLY A 420 -3.74 12.01 -23.64
CA GLY A 420 -3.72 12.67 -24.93
C GLY A 420 -3.29 11.71 -26.05
N LEU A 421 -2.24 10.91 -25.81
CA LEU A 421 -1.81 9.88 -26.76
C LEU A 421 -2.88 8.80 -26.97
N PHE A 422 -3.59 8.40 -25.92
CA PHE A 422 -4.67 7.42 -26.01
C PHE A 422 -5.86 7.92 -26.85
N PHE A 423 -6.37 9.12 -26.58
CA PHE A 423 -7.46 9.69 -27.38
C PHE A 423 -7.07 9.93 -28.84
N TRP A 424 -5.81 10.26 -29.07
CA TRP A 424 -5.30 10.40 -30.42
C TRP A 424 -5.19 9.07 -31.16
N ALA A 425 -4.80 7.99 -30.46
CA ALA A 425 -4.83 6.66 -31.01
C ALA A 425 -6.26 6.26 -31.44
N ILE A 426 -7.26 6.57 -30.61
CA ILE A 426 -8.69 6.39 -30.95
C ILE A 426 -9.06 7.21 -32.19
N TRP A 427 -8.75 8.51 -32.20
CA TRP A 427 -9.06 9.40 -33.32
C TRP A 427 -8.41 8.91 -34.63
N HIS A 428 -7.13 8.55 -34.58
CA HIS A 428 -6.39 8.06 -35.73
C HIS A 428 -6.98 6.76 -36.28
N MET A 429 -7.36 5.84 -35.40
CA MET A 429 -8.08 4.62 -35.76
C MET A 429 -9.39 4.96 -36.50
N LEU A 430 -10.22 5.84 -35.94
CA LEU A 430 -11.55 6.14 -36.48
C LEU A 430 -11.52 6.90 -37.81
N VAL A 431 -10.58 7.84 -37.98
CA VAL A 431 -10.60 8.77 -39.12
C VAL A 431 -9.68 8.34 -40.25
N LYS A 432 -8.48 7.82 -39.94
CA LYS A 432 -7.44 7.59 -40.95
C LYS A 432 -7.32 6.14 -41.38
N ASN A 433 -7.76 5.19 -40.55
CA ASN A 433 -7.53 3.80 -40.86
C ASN A 433 -8.67 3.18 -41.68
N ARG A 434 -8.47 3.10 -43.00
CA ARG A 434 -9.34 2.34 -43.92
C ARG A 434 -8.80 0.95 -44.24
N SER A 435 -7.60 0.59 -43.78
CA SER A 435 -7.07 -0.77 -43.89
C SER A 435 -7.51 -1.62 -42.71
N GLY A 436 -7.41 -2.95 -42.85
CA GLY A 436 -7.97 -3.93 -41.92
C GLY A 436 -7.61 -3.70 -40.44
N TRP A 437 -8.46 -4.25 -39.57
CA TRP A 437 -8.25 -4.20 -38.12
C TRP A 437 -6.97 -4.93 -37.72
N THR A 438 -6.24 -4.35 -36.79
CA THR A 438 -5.02 -4.95 -36.21
C THR A 438 -5.24 -5.19 -34.73
N ILE A 439 -4.33 -5.95 -34.11
CA ILE A 439 -4.40 -6.22 -32.67
C ILE A 439 -4.41 -4.93 -31.81
N HIS A 440 -3.74 -3.88 -32.27
CA HIS A 440 -3.72 -2.59 -31.57
C HIS A 440 -5.11 -1.94 -31.55
N HIS A 441 -5.83 -2.02 -32.67
CA HIS A 441 -7.21 -1.56 -32.76
C HIS A 441 -8.10 -2.34 -31.79
N VAL A 442 -7.94 -3.67 -31.73
CA VAL A 442 -8.66 -4.50 -30.75
C VAL A 442 -8.37 -4.07 -29.31
N LEU A 443 -7.11 -3.80 -28.96
CA LEU A 443 -6.72 -3.32 -27.62
C LEU A 443 -7.38 -1.98 -27.29
N ILE A 444 -7.25 -0.99 -28.17
CA ILE A 444 -7.81 0.36 -28.00
C ILE A 444 -9.33 0.29 -27.85
N THR A 445 -10.01 -0.41 -28.78
CA THR A 445 -11.46 -0.55 -28.76
C THR A 445 -11.96 -1.29 -27.53
N SER A 446 -11.29 -2.37 -27.12
CA SER A 446 -11.68 -3.15 -25.93
C SER A 446 -11.54 -2.32 -24.65
N LEU A 447 -10.43 -1.58 -24.51
CA LEU A 447 -10.22 -0.70 -23.36
C LEU A 447 -11.24 0.44 -23.34
N PHE A 448 -11.46 1.09 -24.49
CA PHE A 448 -12.44 2.17 -24.61
C PHE A 448 -13.86 1.69 -24.28
N ILE A 449 -14.32 0.58 -24.85
CA ILE A 449 -15.64 -0.01 -24.55
C ILE A 449 -15.73 -0.33 -23.05
N THR A 450 -14.70 -0.92 -22.45
CA THR A 450 -14.72 -1.25 -21.03
C THR A 450 -14.86 0.00 -20.17
N VAL A 451 -14.02 1.02 -20.39
CA VAL A 451 -14.09 2.29 -19.64
C VAL A 451 -15.46 2.94 -19.82
N MET A 452 -16.03 2.94 -21.02
CA MET A 452 -17.37 3.47 -21.26
C MET A 452 -18.47 2.65 -20.57
N MET A 453 -18.42 1.32 -20.61
CA MET A 453 -19.41 0.48 -19.95
C MET A 453 -19.37 0.64 -18.43
N VAL A 454 -18.17 0.67 -17.84
CA VAL A 454 -17.99 0.93 -16.41
C VAL A 454 -18.51 2.31 -16.06
N ASN A 455 -18.18 3.32 -16.88
CA ASN A 455 -18.62 4.70 -16.69
C ASN A 455 -20.09 4.96 -17.09
N LEU A 456 -20.79 4.03 -17.71
CA LEU A 456 -22.24 4.15 -17.94
C LEU A 456 -23.04 3.31 -16.95
N SER A 457 -22.39 2.37 -16.27
CA SER A 457 -23.07 1.46 -15.33
C SER A 457 -23.47 2.10 -14.00
N GLY A 458 -22.83 3.21 -13.60
CA GLY A 458 -22.99 3.81 -12.28
C GLY A 458 -22.34 3.04 -11.13
N ILE A 459 -21.69 1.89 -11.40
CA ILE A 459 -21.29 0.93 -10.36
C ILE A 459 -20.08 1.40 -9.54
N VAL A 460 -19.11 2.05 -10.19
CA VAL A 460 -17.87 2.46 -9.52
C VAL A 460 -18.03 3.89 -9.03
N GLN A 461 -18.25 4.07 -7.73
CA GLN A 461 -18.40 5.38 -7.10
C GLN A 461 -17.34 5.58 -6.03
N GLY A 462 -16.66 6.74 -6.02
CA GLY A 462 -15.67 7.08 -5.01
C GLY A 462 -14.41 7.74 -5.58
N GLU A 463 -13.28 7.37 -5.00
CA GLU A 463 -11.92 7.83 -5.32
C GLU A 463 -11.37 7.11 -6.56
N ASN A 464 -11.97 7.40 -7.71
CA ASN A 464 -11.84 6.57 -8.88
C ASN A 464 -10.42 6.53 -9.46
N ALA A 465 -9.66 7.63 -9.37
CA ALA A 465 -8.25 7.64 -9.70
C ALA A 465 -7.48 6.50 -9.01
N ARG A 466 -7.74 6.29 -7.71
CA ARG A 466 -7.13 5.22 -6.92
C ARG A 466 -7.72 3.85 -7.27
N ILE A 467 -9.04 3.74 -7.38
CA ILE A 467 -9.75 2.46 -7.56
C ILE A 467 -9.44 1.85 -8.93
N LEU A 468 -9.36 2.69 -9.98
CA LEU A 468 -9.16 2.27 -11.36
C LEU A 468 -7.70 2.42 -11.84
N SER A 469 -6.75 2.53 -10.91
CA SER A 469 -5.31 2.65 -11.21
C SER A 469 -4.80 1.55 -12.14
N PHE A 470 -5.41 0.36 -12.10
CA PHE A 470 -5.07 -0.79 -12.93
C PHE A 470 -5.30 -0.57 -14.42
N TYR A 471 -6.08 0.43 -14.85
CA TYR A 471 -6.19 0.79 -16.27
C TYR A 471 -4.97 1.56 -16.79
N ALA A 472 -4.24 2.25 -15.93
CA ALA A 472 -3.18 3.18 -16.34
C ALA A 472 -2.13 2.54 -17.28
N PRO A 473 -1.59 1.34 -16.98
CA PRO A 473 -0.63 0.71 -17.87
C PRO A 473 -1.24 0.31 -19.23
N PHE A 474 -2.52 -0.08 -19.27
CA PHE A 474 -3.20 -0.44 -20.51
C PHE A 474 -3.50 0.78 -21.38
N VAL A 475 -3.84 1.92 -20.78
CA VAL A 475 -3.98 3.19 -21.50
C VAL A 475 -2.65 3.58 -22.14
N LEU A 476 -1.53 3.42 -21.41
CA LEU A 476 -0.19 3.65 -21.95
C LEU A 476 0.14 2.68 -23.10
N LEU A 477 -0.17 1.39 -22.98
CA LEU A 477 0.00 0.41 -24.05
C LEU A 477 -0.85 0.76 -25.28
N ALA A 478 -2.10 1.16 -25.08
CA ALA A 478 -3.02 1.49 -26.15
C ALA A 478 -2.63 2.79 -26.89
N GLY A 479 -2.24 3.83 -26.15
CA GLY A 479 -1.86 5.13 -26.71
C GLY A 479 -0.45 5.17 -27.31
N GLY A 480 0.53 4.53 -26.66
CA GLY A 480 1.94 4.70 -27.04
C GLY A 480 2.38 3.89 -28.27
N VAL A 481 1.65 2.84 -28.64
CA VAL A 481 1.92 2.02 -29.83
C VAL A 481 1.95 2.85 -31.12
N MET A 482 1.00 3.78 -31.29
CA MET A 482 0.80 4.45 -32.58
C MET A 482 1.84 5.55 -32.85
N HIS A 483 2.68 5.91 -31.88
CA HIS A 483 3.43 7.16 -31.93
C HIS A 483 4.91 7.07 -31.55
N ILE A 484 5.40 5.92 -31.08
CA ILE A 484 6.81 5.78 -30.68
C ILE A 484 7.75 5.45 -31.86
N ASP A 485 7.20 5.08 -33.02
CA ASP A 485 7.97 4.78 -34.24
C ASP A 485 8.45 6.03 -35.01
N GLN A 486 8.18 7.23 -34.50
CA GLN A 486 8.66 8.47 -35.12
C GLN A 486 10.10 8.82 -34.69
N LYS A 487 10.79 9.61 -35.53
CA LYS A 487 12.20 10.02 -35.37
C LYS A 487 12.59 10.25 -33.89
N ARG A 488 13.76 9.70 -33.55
CA ARG A 488 14.27 9.16 -32.27
C ARG A 488 14.15 9.97 -30.96
N THR A 489 13.58 11.19 -30.92
CA THR A 489 13.74 12.09 -29.73
C THR A 489 12.54 12.97 -29.37
N TRP A 490 11.42 12.93 -30.10
CA TRP A 490 10.31 13.89 -29.89
C TRP A 490 9.32 13.54 -28.77
N ASP A 491 9.43 12.36 -28.18
CA ASP A 491 8.62 11.93 -27.02
C ASP A 491 9.23 12.41 -25.68
N LEU A 492 10.50 12.82 -25.65
CA LEU A 492 11.15 13.30 -24.43
C LEU A 492 10.48 14.53 -23.80
N PRO A 493 10.00 15.55 -24.57
CA PRO A 493 9.22 16.63 -24.00
C PRO A 493 7.91 16.16 -23.33
N LEU A 494 7.24 15.15 -23.90
CA LEU A 494 6.01 14.60 -23.30
C LEU A 494 6.31 13.80 -22.02
N ILE A 495 7.42 13.05 -22.01
CA ILE A 495 7.94 12.42 -20.78
C ILE A 495 8.25 13.50 -19.74
N GLY A 496 8.84 14.63 -20.15
CA GLY A 496 9.07 15.78 -19.28
C GLY A 496 7.77 16.36 -18.71
N ALA A 497 6.73 16.52 -19.53
CA ALA A 497 5.42 16.97 -19.06
C ALA A 497 4.73 15.95 -18.14
N GLN A 498 4.91 14.64 -18.39
CA GLN A 498 4.40 13.57 -17.54
C GLN A 498 5.12 13.59 -16.18
N SER A 499 6.44 13.76 -16.20
CA SER A 499 7.26 13.95 -15.01
C SER A 499 6.84 15.19 -14.22
N LEU A 500 6.55 16.30 -14.90
CA LEU A 500 6.04 17.52 -14.27
C LEU A 500 4.65 17.28 -13.64
N SER A 501 3.83 16.41 -14.24
CA SER A 501 2.54 16.01 -13.66
C SER A 501 2.74 15.30 -12.31
N VAL A 502 3.67 14.35 -12.24
CA VAL A 502 4.03 13.67 -10.98
C VAL A 502 4.50 14.69 -9.94
N LEU A 503 5.43 15.58 -10.30
CA LEU A 503 5.99 16.58 -9.39
C LEU A 503 4.91 17.49 -8.80
N ILE A 504 4.08 18.09 -9.68
CA ILE A 504 3.06 19.05 -9.26
C ILE A 504 1.96 18.35 -8.45
N MET A 505 1.44 17.22 -8.92
CA MET A 505 0.39 16.50 -8.20
C MET A 505 0.87 16.02 -6.84
N ALA A 506 2.10 15.50 -6.71
CA ALA A 506 2.66 15.09 -5.42
C ALA A 506 2.82 16.28 -4.46
N SER A 507 3.18 17.44 -4.99
CA SER A 507 3.40 18.66 -4.21
C SER A 507 2.09 19.25 -3.70
N VAL A 508 1.04 19.30 -4.52
CA VAL A 508 -0.16 20.08 -4.17
C VAL A 508 -1.37 19.24 -3.77
N LEU A 509 -1.40 17.95 -4.11
CA LEU A 509 -2.52 17.07 -3.75
C LEU A 509 -2.16 16.15 -2.59
N SER A 510 -2.99 16.16 -1.55
CA SER A 510 -2.91 15.25 -0.41
C SER A 510 -3.88 14.09 -0.65
N VAL A 511 -3.41 13.10 -1.42
CA VAL A 511 -4.26 12.01 -1.94
C VAL A 511 -4.43 10.85 -0.98
N VAL A 512 -3.56 10.74 0.01
CA VAL A 512 -3.65 9.76 1.10
C VAL A 512 -3.51 10.55 2.39
N PRO A 513 -4.61 10.71 3.15
CA PRO A 513 -4.61 11.49 4.38
C PRO A 513 -3.52 11.04 5.35
N LEU A 514 -3.06 11.98 6.14
CA LEU A 514 -2.22 11.70 7.28
C LEU A 514 -3.10 11.14 8.41
N ASP A 515 -2.75 9.96 8.90
CA ASP A 515 -3.36 9.31 10.06
C ASP A 515 -2.26 8.92 11.04
N LEU A 516 -2.59 8.77 12.33
CA LEU A 516 -1.66 8.38 13.39
C LEU A 516 -0.49 9.37 13.62
N ASN A 517 -0.75 10.67 13.46
CA ASN A 517 0.18 11.77 13.75
C ASN A 517 -0.16 12.47 15.08
N PRO A 518 0.82 13.11 15.75
CA PRO A 518 2.24 13.23 15.37
C PRO A 518 3.12 12.08 15.89
N GLN A 519 4.34 11.95 15.35
CA GLN A 519 5.36 11.12 15.99
C GLN A 519 5.72 11.67 17.38
N PRO A 520 5.83 10.83 18.41
CA PRO A 520 6.43 11.23 19.68
C PRO A 520 7.92 11.49 19.46
N THR A 521 8.37 12.73 19.64
CA THR A 521 9.76 13.10 19.34
C THR A 521 10.68 13.05 20.56
N ALA A 522 10.14 13.31 21.75
CA ALA A 522 10.88 13.35 23.02
C ALA A 522 9.95 13.12 24.22
N PRO A 523 10.51 12.71 25.38
CA PRO A 523 9.80 12.75 26.65
C PRO A 523 9.34 14.17 26.94
N ARG A 524 8.15 14.31 27.51
CA ARG A 524 7.67 15.58 28.03
C ARG A 524 8.55 16.09 29.15
N THR A 525 8.72 17.40 29.18
CA THR A 525 9.46 18.14 30.22
C THR A 525 8.64 19.31 30.76
N ASP A 526 7.40 19.47 30.28
CA ASP A 526 6.50 20.58 30.52
C ASP A 526 5.50 20.34 31.68
N PHE A 527 5.78 19.39 32.56
CA PHE A 527 4.99 19.16 33.78
C PHE A 527 5.74 19.64 35.03
N TYR A 528 4.96 19.94 36.08
CA TYR A 528 5.49 20.33 37.39
C TYR A 528 6.46 19.27 37.90
N SER A 529 7.67 19.63 38.32
CA SER A 529 8.65 18.70 38.89
C SER A 529 8.89 19.07 40.35
N MET A 530 9.02 18.09 41.25
CA MET A 530 9.22 18.32 42.69
C MET A 530 10.67 18.71 43.02
N THR A 531 11.23 19.71 42.34
CA THR A 531 12.67 20.05 42.31
C THR A 531 13.31 20.25 43.67
N ASP A 532 12.54 20.64 44.67
CA ASP A 532 13.01 20.93 46.03
C ASP A 532 13.23 19.66 46.89
N LEU A 533 12.81 18.50 46.39
CA LEU A 533 12.95 17.22 47.08
C LEU A 533 14.13 16.41 46.53
N ASN A 534 14.90 15.83 47.46
CA ASN A 534 16.00 14.92 47.14
C ASN A 534 15.49 13.60 46.57
N TRP A 535 16.20 13.06 45.58
CA TRP A 535 15.93 11.74 45.03
C TRP A 535 16.31 10.64 46.01
N SER A 536 15.43 9.66 46.19
CA SER A 536 15.75 8.38 46.81
C SER A 536 16.23 7.40 45.73
N PRO A 537 17.53 7.04 45.71
CA PRO A 537 18.08 6.18 44.67
C PRO A 537 17.56 4.75 44.81
N ILE A 538 17.25 4.11 43.69
CA ILE A 538 16.80 2.71 43.61
C ILE A 538 17.74 1.91 42.71
N ASN A 539 18.01 2.40 41.50
CA ASN A 539 18.79 1.72 40.46
C ASN A 539 18.32 0.28 40.17
N ALA A 540 17.01 0.09 40.00
CA ALA A 540 16.41 -1.21 39.69
C ALA A 540 16.15 -1.35 38.19
N GLN A 541 16.69 -2.39 37.56
CA GLN A 541 16.53 -2.65 36.13
C GLN A 541 15.36 -3.60 35.88
N PHE A 542 14.42 -3.18 35.04
CA PHE A 542 13.30 -3.96 34.54
C PHE A 542 13.69 -4.59 33.20
N SER A 543 13.55 -5.91 33.08
CA SER A 543 13.72 -6.66 31.83
C SER A 543 12.69 -7.78 31.71
N SER A 544 12.26 -8.10 30.48
CA SER A 544 11.38 -9.25 30.23
C SER A 544 12.18 -10.46 29.79
N MET A 545 11.74 -11.64 30.21
CA MET A 545 12.29 -12.93 29.75
C MET A 545 11.68 -13.36 28.40
N GLN A 546 10.51 -12.81 28.04
CA GLN A 546 9.77 -13.16 26.83
C GLN A 546 9.99 -12.16 25.70
N TYR A 547 10.14 -10.88 26.04
CA TYR A 547 10.19 -9.78 25.09
C TYR A 547 11.48 -8.97 25.24
N ARG A 548 11.93 -8.38 24.14
CA ARG A 548 13.17 -7.60 24.13
C ARG A 548 13.00 -6.24 24.81
N GLY A 549 14.08 -5.79 25.43
CA GLY A 549 14.24 -4.45 25.95
C GLY A 549 14.35 -4.39 27.47
N ASN A 550 14.85 -3.26 27.96
CA ASN A 550 14.98 -3.01 29.38
C ASN A 550 14.98 -1.50 29.68
N PHE A 551 14.71 -1.17 30.93
CA PHE A 551 14.82 0.19 31.45
C PHE A 551 15.10 0.15 32.93
N THR A 552 15.56 1.27 33.50
CA THR A 552 15.97 1.34 34.89
C THR A 552 15.18 2.40 35.63
N LEU A 553 14.62 2.05 36.79
CA LEU A 553 14.17 3.03 37.78
C LEU A 553 15.39 3.56 38.53
N VAL A 554 15.83 4.76 38.20
CA VAL A 554 17.00 5.39 38.81
C VAL A 554 16.69 5.80 40.24
N GLY A 555 15.54 6.43 40.44
CA GLY A 555 15.09 6.87 41.76
C GLY A 555 13.67 7.41 41.73
N HIS A 556 13.18 7.77 42.92
CA HIS A 556 11.87 8.38 43.11
C HIS A 556 11.93 9.45 44.20
N ARG A 557 10.91 10.30 44.24
CA ARG A 557 10.62 11.22 45.36
C ARG A 557 9.11 11.39 45.48
N PHE A 558 8.63 11.72 46.67
CA PHE A 558 7.18 11.74 46.92
C PHE A 558 6.77 12.85 47.89
N ILE A 559 5.50 13.23 47.80
CA ILE A 559 4.78 14.09 48.75
C ILE A 559 3.51 13.36 49.17
N PRO A 560 3.35 13.01 50.46
CA PRO A 560 2.09 12.47 50.96
C PRO A 560 1.05 13.60 51.09
N ASP A 561 -0.20 13.35 50.70
CA ASP A 561 -1.34 14.23 50.96
C ASP A 561 -2.42 13.47 51.75
N PRO A 562 -2.32 13.47 53.10
CA PRO A 562 -3.30 12.88 54.00
C PRO A 562 -4.72 13.40 53.81
N SER A 563 -4.88 14.65 53.37
CA SER A 563 -6.20 15.27 53.24
C SER A 563 -7.01 14.68 52.07
N GLN A 564 -6.32 14.14 51.07
CA GLN A 564 -6.90 13.55 49.86
C GLN A 564 -6.73 12.03 49.81
N ASN A 565 -6.19 11.40 50.86
CA ASN A 565 -5.83 9.98 50.87
C ASN A 565 -4.99 9.58 49.64
N ASN A 566 -3.95 10.35 49.29
CA ASN A 566 -3.08 10.00 48.17
C ASN A 566 -1.60 10.28 48.45
N ILE A 567 -0.72 9.74 47.59
CA ILE A 567 0.69 10.09 47.52
C ILE A 567 0.99 10.55 46.10
N THR A 568 1.59 11.72 45.95
CA THR A 568 2.16 12.16 44.67
C THR A 568 3.60 11.66 44.58
N ILE A 569 3.93 10.85 43.56
CA ILE A 569 5.27 10.31 43.33
C ILE A 569 5.80 10.78 41.99
N GLU A 570 7.05 11.25 41.97
CA GLU A 570 7.82 11.48 40.75
C GLU A 570 8.88 10.39 40.61
N PHE A 571 8.85 9.72 39.47
CA PHE A 571 9.76 8.67 39.08
C PHE A 571 10.80 9.22 38.11
N GLN A 572 12.05 8.81 38.29
CA GLN A 572 13.11 9.01 37.30
C GLN A 572 13.47 7.68 36.66
N TRP A 573 13.08 7.53 35.41
CA TRP A 573 13.40 6.38 34.58
C TRP A 573 14.60 6.69 33.69
N ARG A 574 15.35 5.64 33.34
CA ARG A 574 16.37 5.68 32.29
C ARG A 574 16.10 4.56 31.29
N GLY A 575 15.91 4.92 30.02
CA GLY A 575 15.78 3.95 28.94
C GLY A 575 17.07 3.15 28.77
N GLY A 576 16.94 1.85 28.55
CA GLY A 576 18.04 0.97 28.19
C GLY A 576 17.89 0.49 26.75
N ASP A 577 17.84 -0.82 26.55
CA ASP A 577 17.51 -1.36 25.22
C ASP A 577 16.04 -1.11 24.88
N GLN A 578 15.77 -0.80 23.60
CA GLN A 578 14.42 -0.51 23.14
C GLN A 578 13.45 -1.63 23.50
N ILE A 579 12.31 -1.24 24.06
CA ILE A 579 11.29 -2.14 24.59
C ILE A 579 10.32 -2.52 23.48
N GLU A 580 10.05 -3.82 23.36
CA GLU A 580 9.14 -4.34 22.34
C GLU A 580 7.66 -4.08 22.68
N ARG A 581 7.28 -4.19 23.96
CA ARG A 581 5.88 -4.13 24.42
C ARG A 581 5.58 -2.85 25.22
N PRO A 582 4.37 -2.30 25.10
CA PRO A 582 3.97 -1.14 25.88
C PRO A 582 3.60 -1.59 27.30
N TYR A 583 4.61 -1.81 28.17
CA TYR A 583 4.35 -2.16 29.57
C TYR A 583 3.65 -1.01 30.29
N GLN A 584 2.58 -1.35 31.01
CA GLN A 584 1.94 -0.46 31.98
C GLN A 584 2.64 -0.61 33.33
N PHE A 585 2.72 0.47 34.09
CA PHE A 585 3.17 0.41 35.47
C PHE A 585 2.00 0.11 36.39
N GLU A 586 2.21 -0.74 37.38
CA GLU A 586 1.22 -1.08 38.39
C GLU A 586 1.85 -0.88 39.76
N ILE A 587 1.16 -0.18 40.67
CA ILE A 587 1.59 -0.02 42.05
C ILE A 587 0.51 -0.51 43.01
N THR A 588 0.93 -1.28 44.01
CA THR A 588 0.08 -1.70 45.14
C THR A 588 0.69 -1.19 46.43
N ALA A 589 -0.12 -0.51 47.25
CA ALA A 589 0.31 0.02 48.54
C ALA A 589 -0.10 -0.93 49.67
N TYR A 590 0.84 -1.20 50.57
CA TYR A 590 0.64 -2.03 51.75
C TYR A 590 0.99 -1.23 53.00
N ALA A 591 0.14 -1.30 54.01
CA ALA A 591 0.40 -0.73 55.33
C ALA A 591 -0.14 -1.65 56.42
N GLU A 592 0.36 -1.45 57.64
CA GLU A 592 -0.16 -2.11 58.83
C GLU A 592 -0.05 -1.15 60.03
N ASN A 593 -1.11 -1.05 60.82
CA ASN A 593 -1.12 -0.35 62.11
C ASN A 593 -2.00 -1.12 63.13
N ASP A 594 -1.96 -0.68 64.38
CA ASP A 594 -2.69 -1.34 65.47
C ASP A 594 -4.21 -1.15 65.40
N VAL A 595 -4.68 -0.11 64.68
CA VAL A 595 -6.09 0.31 64.64
C VAL A 595 -6.86 -0.35 63.48
N ASP A 596 -6.29 -0.29 62.29
CA ASP A 596 -6.89 -0.73 61.03
C ASP A 596 -6.40 -2.14 60.61
N GLY A 597 -5.33 -2.65 61.23
CA GLY A 597 -4.70 -3.91 60.87
C GLY A 597 -3.98 -3.82 59.53
N ARG A 598 -4.02 -4.90 58.73
CA ARG A 598 -3.38 -4.95 57.41
C ARG A 598 -4.24 -4.22 56.38
N ILE A 599 -3.67 -3.20 55.75
CA ILE A 599 -4.30 -2.37 54.72
C ILE A 599 -3.61 -2.63 53.38
N ILE A 600 -4.40 -2.83 52.33
CA ILE A 600 -3.92 -3.07 50.96
C ILE A 600 -4.73 -2.18 50.02
N SER A 601 -4.07 -1.42 49.15
CA SER A 601 -4.76 -0.66 48.10
C SER A 601 -5.19 -1.57 46.96
N GLU A 602 -6.21 -1.16 46.21
CA GLU A 602 -6.41 -1.68 44.86
C GLU A 602 -5.18 -1.36 44.00
N PRO A 603 -4.81 -2.21 43.02
CA PRO A 603 -3.71 -1.91 42.11
C PRO A 603 -3.99 -0.65 41.28
N PHE A 604 -3.11 0.34 41.36
CA PHE A 604 -3.18 1.53 40.52
C PHE A 604 -2.30 1.35 39.29
N ARG A 605 -2.87 1.48 38.10
CA ARG A 605 -2.21 1.24 36.81
C ARG A 605 -2.12 2.52 35.97
N TRP A 606 -0.99 2.74 35.33
CA TRP A 606 -0.80 3.86 34.41
C TRP A 606 0.25 3.56 33.34
N TYR A 607 0.24 4.37 32.29
CA TYR A 607 1.35 4.46 31.33
C TYR A 607 2.14 5.73 31.58
N ALA A 608 3.46 5.68 31.41
CA ALA A 608 4.33 6.84 31.61
C ALA A 608 3.83 8.07 30.83
N GLN A 609 3.90 9.23 31.49
CA GLN A 609 3.55 10.53 30.93
C GLN A 609 2.14 10.57 30.33
N PHE A 610 1.17 9.97 31.01
CA PHE A 610 -0.24 9.97 30.60
C PHE A 610 -0.46 9.39 29.19
N GLU A 611 0.18 8.25 28.90
CA GLU A 611 0.13 7.54 27.60
C GLU A 611 0.83 8.26 26.43
N GLN A 612 1.39 9.45 26.64
CA GLN A 612 1.99 10.23 25.55
C GLN A 612 3.41 9.76 25.19
N TYR A 613 4.10 9.10 26.13
CA TYR A 613 5.49 8.64 25.93
C TYR A 613 5.74 7.26 26.54
N LEU A 614 5.17 6.25 25.88
CA LEU A 614 5.24 4.85 26.29
C LEU A 614 6.69 4.34 26.39
N PRO A 615 6.97 3.31 27.23
CA PRO A 615 8.29 2.71 27.33
C PRO A 615 8.89 2.26 25.99
N THR A 616 8.04 1.85 25.05
CA THR A 616 8.41 1.50 23.66
C THR A 616 9.11 2.61 22.87
N CYS A 617 8.96 3.87 23.30
CA CYS A 617 9.68 5.02 22.73
C CYS A 617 11.03 5.31 23.38
N TRP A 618 11.31 4.77 24.56
CA TRP A 618 12.46 5.16 25.36
C TRP A 618 13.75 4.74 24.66
N LYS A 619 14.65 5.71 24.46
CA LYS A 619 15.96 5.49 23.85
C LYS A 619 16.99 5.14 24.92
N ASN A 620 18.06 4.46 24.51
CA ASN A 620 19.15 4.11 25.42
C ASN A 620 19.79 5.37 26.02
N GLY A 621 19.83 5.42 27.36
CA GLY A 621 20.35 6.53 28.15
C GLY A 621 19.38 7.70 28.34
N GLU A 622 18.23 7.69 27.66
CA GLU A 622 17.22 8.74 27.78
C GLU A 622 16.62 8.76 29.18
N THR A 623 16.53 9.94 29.79
CA THR A 623 15.91 10.10 31.10
C THR A 623 14.46 10.50 30.92
N VAL A 624 13.54 9.73 31.51
CA VAL A 624 12.10 10.00 31.47
C VAL A 624 11.63 10.28 32.88
N LEU A 625 11.11 11.47 33.10
CA LEU A 625 10.43 11.83 34.34
C LEU A 625 8.94 11.50 34.20
N ASP A 626 8.32 11.02 35.27
CA ASP A 626 6.91 10.66 35.28
C ASP A 626 6.32 10.94 36.65
N ILE A 627 5.12 11.52 36.72
CA ILE A 627 4.49 11.93 37.98
C ILE A 627 3.10 11.37 38.07
N GLN A 628 2.83 10.69 39.18
CA GLN A 628 1.56 10.03 39.42
C GLN A 628 1.01 10.37 40.79
N VAL A 629 -0.30 10.50 40.86
CA VAL A 629 -1.05 10.66 42.11
C VAL A 629 -1.67 9.30 42.42
N ILE A 630 -1.14 8.62 43.41
CA ILE A 630 -1.53 7.26 43.78
C ILE A 630 -2.59 7.34 44.88
N PRO A 631 -3.83 6.92 44.61
CA PRO A 631 -4.86 6.88 45.63
C PRO A 631 -4.54 5.81 46.68
N LEU A 632 -4.81 6.12 47.93
CA LEU A 632 -4.63 5.23 49.07
C LEU A 632 -5.97 4.98 49.77
N PRO A 633 -6.13 3.80 50.40
CA PRO A 633 -7.19 3.57 51.37
C PRO A 633 -7.13 4.58 52.52
N GLN A 634 -8.31 4.95 53.05
CA GLN A 634 -8.39 5.75 54.26
C GLN A 634 -7.80 4.98 55.45
N VAL A 635 -7.02 5.67 56.28
CA VAL A 635 -6.42 5.14 57.51
C VAL A 635 -6.83 6.00 58.70
N ASN A 636 -7.02 5.38 59.87
CA ASN A 636 -7.45 6.08 61.09
C ASN A 636 -6.28 6.46 62.01
N ASP A 637 -5.09 5.93 61.75
CA ASP A 637 -3.87 6.22 62.46
C ASP A 637 -2.67 6.29 61.50
N ARG A 638 -1.53 6.75 62.00
CA ARG A 638 -0.28 6.85 61.25
C ARG A 638 0.14 5.50 60.70
N VAL A 639 0.54 5.50 59.43
CA VAL A 639 1.04 4.30 58.75
C VAL A 639 2.33 4.60 58.01
N VAL A 640 3.07 3.55 57.70
CA VAL A 640 4.19 3.60 56.77
C VAL A 640 3.81 2.74 55.57
N TRP A 641 3.58 3.37 54.43
CA TRP A 641 3.26 2.63 53.21
C TRP A 641 4.51 2.00 52.61
N ARG A 642 4.38 0.71 52.30
CA ARG A 642 5.26 -0.04 51.41
C ARG A 642 4.60 -0.08 50.04
N LEU A 643 5.25 0.51 49.04
CA LEU A 643 4.71 0.54 47.69
C LEU A 643 5.44 -0.47 46.81
N GLU A 644 4.72 -1.43 46.25
CA GLU A 644 5.27 -2.41 45.31
C GLU A 644 4.95 -2.01 43.88
N LEU A 645 5.98 -1.69 43.09
CA LEU A 645 5.88 -1.26 41.71
C LEU A 645 6.28 -2.39 40.76
N ARG A 646 5.44 -2.63 39.75
CA ARG A 646 5.62 -3.64 38.69
C ARG A 646 5.47 -3.01 37.31
N ALA A 647 5.99 -3.69 36.30
CA ALA A 647 5.73 -3.37 34.89
C ALA A 647 5.09 -4.58 34.21
N ILE A 648 3.88 -4.41 33.67
CA ILE A 648 3.01 -5.50 33.19
C ILE A 648 2.56 -5.22 31.75
N ASP A 649 2.62 -6.22 30.87
CA ASP A 649 1.97 -6.15 29.56
C ASP A 649 0.51 -6.58 29.68
N GLU A 650 -0.41 -5.65 29.47
CA GLU A 650 -1.86 -5.91 29.59
C GLU A 650 -2.35 -7.02 28.64
N ARG A 651 -1.74 -7.14 27.44
CA ARG A 651 -2.21 -8.12 26.43
C ARG A 651 -1.85 -9.55 26.81
N THR A 652 -0.66 -9.75 27.38
CA THR A 652 -0.08 -11.09 27.58
C THR A 652 -0.03 -11.50 29.05
N GLY A 653 -0.14 -10.54 29.97
CA GLY A 653 0.09 -10.73 31.39
C GLY A 653 1.56 -10.87 31.76
N ASP A 654 2.50 -10.67 30.83
CA ASP A 654 3.94 -10.73 31.13
C ASP A 654 4.31 -9.64 32.14
N VAL A 655 5.03 -10.03 33.20
CA VAL A 655 5.55 -9.11 34.23
C VAL A 655 7.06 -9.06 34.08
N MET A 656 7.60 -7.84 33.95
CA MET A 656 9.05 -7.67 33.85
C MET A 656 9.73 -8.06 35.16
N ARG A 657 10.84 -8.79 35.04
CA ARG A 657 11.73 -9.07 36.15
C ARG A 657 12.53 -7.84 36.51
N VAL A 658 12.63 -7.57 37.80
CA VAL A 658 13.39 -6.48 38.40
C VAL A 658 14.70 -7.04 38.95
N THR A 659 15.82 -6.54 38.44
CA THR A 659 17.15 -6.75 39.03
C THR A 659 17.50 -5.55 39.89
N HIS A 660 17.63 -5.77 41.19
CA HIS A 660 17.96 -4.74 42.17
C HIS A 660 19.45 -4.39 42.13
N ALA A 661 19.81 -3.28 42.77
CA ALA A 661 21.19 -2.80 42.83
C ALA A 661 22.16 -3.80 43.51
N ASP A 662 21.66 -4.68 44.36
CA ASP A 662 22.43 -5.77 45.00
C ASP A 662 22.53 -7.04 44.14
N GLY A 663 21.94 -7.03 42.94
CA GLY A 663 21.88 -8.16 42.01
C GLY A 663 20.76 -9.17 42.30
N THR A 664 19.95 -8.97 43.33
CA THR A 664 18.78 -9.82 43.59
C THR A 664 17.72 -9.60 42.51
N MET A 665 16.94 -10.66 42.23
CA MET A 665 15.88 -10.62 41.23
C MET A 665 14.52 -10.81 41.89
N SER A 666 13.51 -10.08 41.42
CA SER A 666 12.12 -10.18 41.86
C SER A 666 11.17 -9.70 40.75
N ASP A 667 9.86 -9.78 40.96
CA ASP A 667 8.87 -9.29 39.97
C ASP A 667 8.38 -7.86 40.28
N SER A 668 8.91 -7.23 41.33
CA SER A 668 8.52 -5.89 41.77
C SER A 668 9.64 -5.16 42.49
N VAL A 669 9.69 -3.84 42.36
CA VAL A 669 10.53 -3.01 43.22
C VAL A 669 9.71 -2.45 44.38
N VAL A 670 10.26 -2.54 45.59
CA VAL A 670 9.66 -1.92 46.77
C VAL A 670 10.20 -0.50 46.88
N LEU A 671 9.34 0.50 46.76
CA LEU A 671 9.69 1.88 47.05
C LEU A 671 9.76 2.02 48.58
N ALA A 672 10.82 2.69 49.04
CA ALA A 672 11.18 2.89 50.45
C ALA A 672 9.98 3.32 51.32
N PRO A 673 10.01 3.10 52.64
CA PRO A 673 8.89 3.44 53.51
C PRO A 673 8.41 4.87 53.29
N VAL A 674 7.13 5.03 52.96
CA VAL A 674 6.47 6.32 52.82
C VAL A 674 5.71 6.63 54.10
N PRO A 675 6.28 7.45 55.02
CA PRO A 675 5.57 7.84 56.23
C PRO A 675 4.33 8.66 55.87
N TYR A 676 3.19 8.26 56.43
CA TYR A 676 1.88 8.90 56.24
C TYR A 676 1.38 9.40 57.61
N PRO A 677 1.43 10.73 57.84
CA PRO A 677 1.35 11.33 59.18
C PRO A 677 -0.06 11.45 59.78
#